data_AF-A0A6A6UR60-F1
#
_entry.id   AF-A0A6A6UR60-F1
#
_cell.length_a   1.000
_cell.length_b   1.000
_cell.length_c   1.000
_cell.angle_alpha   90.00
_cell.angle_beta   90.00
_cell.angle_gamma   90.00
#
_symmetry.space_group_name_H-M   'P 1'
#
loop_
_entity.id
_entity.type
_entity.pdbx_description
1 polymer ?
#
loop_
_entity_poly.entity_id
_entity_poly.type
_entity_poly.pdbx_seq_one_letter_code
_entity_poly.pdbx_strand_id
1 'polypeptide(L)'
;MKFLLDYTLLCFLVTCISSSPLERRADDDCDVTANENALLDGPTSDIEAGIGVEFESGSVMLEPVNCPAFDARTQMCVELKGKIIDHGQGVSDQGSGSTWELTGDTTFEACLSAEYILNGKVLKLGKDMVVTAAKEAAADFLSWKPSVNSPPTIKVEGSDCDWKITAPDDPDNAPNIKWSPQITAPLPLEAIQAIFQKANSKQSSNLLSKNSPNKGMAYVTKDFFQAKPGGISPDTVTNDVLGFFSLLLSYAKVAGRIKDFEITSPKQALNIMPRSDFSTLYQQVKSSLLSKDLYSIVGILACYTYDIDTQSVNIDAAYCSGDLSSPQSNQQFDKIIFYSSEPPNPNRNTLEFTIKDWLDSIVDDAVATDLLTTFDATYYDNSIGFLANAIENVIGTARAVPLFEFRYLPGIKTTEFSTTVDEVEKELVGYHTAFQKSPSIQKRGLSWYNAASWLKRRQNANTACNATINPEEPAQISNSAGLSSSIISESPLTTGTGESTTTQSSEASSGVVFSTLEPEISSKSPGNSNNVIATSTIIPGAETISPAVESLPQTTQQASLVTTSIQAVAGTTALTKSGSAAASKLLRRDTTAAPTTTNSTSPSATSTPICSLQNQDPDEGVYTQHCICGTVTAPLIFIPTANVTAATQSCDYTTMPTPKPTYAEPNTVPYPYTITKAQGEVVECQSLGTSTGPGFITSLCLGTTAIISTATPIITQKLAVQVGQDPVYVGTLSSTAVYTSVSSILESLCPSLTGSSTGACATPTGKIDTEYIDTTDWDPASLEIRVETSYYKTSAEREAMIQSAAASFAAGLKTAGNCQSVNYKHDCFIGFCSKRTNVDNVCSSTSFTGVQSFDGMQEGPSGYMDVEFALDVHASKFDCAGTLGTIDAAMEIITPLLGPLAPVGEIIDAILGVAEVACQIKEG
;
A
#
# COMPACT_ATOMS: atom_id res chain seq x y z
N MET A 1 54.23 51.86 7.07
CA MET A 1 53.21 50.93 7.62
C MET A 1 51.95 51.67 8.12
N LYS A 2 51.49 52.69 7.39
CA LYS A 2 50.23 53.43 7.66
C LYS A 2 49.53 53.84 6.36
N PHE A 3 49.80 53.12 5.26
CA PHE A 3 49.30 53.41 3.91
C PHE A 3 48.73 52.18 3.21
N LEU A 4 48.54 51.08 3.96
CA LEU A 4 48.01 49.81 3.46
C LEU A 4 46.75 49.35 4.20
N LEU A 5 46.25 50.14 5.17
CA LEU A 5 44.97 49.87 5.83
C LEU A 5 43.80 50.72 5.27
N ASP A 6 44.09 51.83 4.59
CA ASP A 6 43.05 52.76 4.12
C ASP A 6 42.45 52.41 2.74
N TYR A 7 43.00 51.43 2.02
CA TYR A 7 42.46 51.02 0.71
C TYR A 7 41.52 49.81 0.75
N THR A 8 41.55 49.04 1.84
CA THR A 8 40.73 47.81 1.97
C THR A 8 39.33 48.11 2.49
N LEU A 9 39.13 49.22 3.20
CA LEU A 9 37.83 49.60 3.75
C LEU A 9 36.95 50.39 2.76
N LEU A 10 37.56 51.03 1.74
CA LEU A 10 36.82 51.79 0.72
C LEU A 10 36.37 50.94 -0.48
N CYS A 11 36.95 49.76 -0.69
CA CYS A 11 36.51 48.83 -1.74
C CYS A 11 35.26 48.01 -1.35
N PHE A 12 34.90 47.95 -0.06
CA PHE A 12 33.73 47.19 0.38
C PHE A 12 32.41 47.99 0.31
N LEU A 13 32.46 49.30 0.03
CA LEU A 13 31.27 50.17 0.05
C LEU A 13 30.76 50.63 -1.32
N VAL A 14 31.39 50.25 -2.44
CA VAL A 14 31.06 50.81 -3.79
C VAL A 14 30.63 49.77 -4.84
N THR A 15 30.43 48.50 -4.49
CA THR A 15 29.84 47.50 -5.41
C THR A 15 28.57 46.88 -4.87
N CYS A 16 27.51 47.69 -4.76
CA CYS A 16 26.12 47.22 -4.61
C CYS A 16 25.13 48.09 -5.40
N ILE A 17 25.39 48.37 -6.69
CA ILE A 17 24.33 48.82 -7.62
C ILE A 17 24.65 48.28 -9.02
N SER A 18 24.15 47.08 -9.35
CA SER A 18 23.65 46.67 -10.67
C SER A 18 23.44 45.16 -10.72
N SER A 19 22.21 44.71 -10.46
CA SER A 19 21.73 43.39 -10.90
C SER A 19 20.38 43.59 -11.57
N SER A 20 20.39 43.57 -12.91
CA SER A 20 19.20 43.28 -13.71
C SER A 20 18.93 41.76 -13.67
N PRO A 21 17.69 41.31 -13.95
CA PRO A 21 17.13 40.10 -13.39
C PRO A 21 17.63 38.85 -14.13
N LEU A 22 18.16 37.90 -13.38
CA LEU A 22 18.23 36.50 -13.81
C LEU A 22 17.04 35.79 -13.19
N GLU A 23 16.05 35.58 -14.05
CA GLU A 23 14.91 34.68 -13.88
C GLU A 23 15.42 33.32 -13.40
N ARG A 24 15.23 33.03 -12.10
CA ARG A 24 15.48 31.70 -11.54
C ARG A 24 14.29 30.82 -11.89
N ARG A 25 14.57 29.73 -12.59
CA ARG A 25 13.70 28.55 -12.61
C ARG A 25 13.56 28.04 -11.19
N ALA A 26 12.31 27.83 -10.78
CA ALA A 26 11.96 27.01 -9.65
C ALA A 26 12.27 25.57 -10.03
N ASP A 27 13.29 24.99 -9.39
CA ASP A 27 13.46 23.55 -9.35
C ASP A 27 12.99 23.13 -7.94
N ASP A 28 11.68 22.94 -7.82
CA ASP A 28 11.04 22.17 -6.77
C ASP A 28 11.20 20.69 -7.15
N ASP A 29 12.10 19.96 -6.50
CA ASP A 29 11.99 18.50 -6.53
C ASP A 29 12.63 17.85 -5.29
N CYS A 30 11.76 17.59 -4.32
CA CYS A 30 11.98 16.59 -3.27
C CYS A 30 10.75 15.67 -3.28
N ASP A 31 10.34 15.20 -4.47
CA ASP A 31 9.34 14.15 -4.57
C ASP A 31 10.01 12.86 -4.10
N VAL A 32 9.61 12.37 -2.92
CA VAL A 32 9.84 10.97 -2.57
C VAL A 32 8.85 10.20 -3.44
N THR A 33 9.18 10.04 -4.72
CA THR A 33 8.34 9.35 -5.69
C THR A 33 8.01 7.99 -5.10
N ALA A 34 6.72 7.77 -4.82
CA ALA A 34 6.23 6.49 -4.36
C ALA A 34 6.81 5.40 -5.27
N ASN A 35 7.50 4.42 -4.70
CA ASN A 35 8.07 3.30 -5.44
C ASN A 35 6.95 2.69 -6.31
N GLU A 36 7.00 2.93 -7.62
CA GLU A 36 5.92 2.58 -8.54
C GLU A 36 5.73 1.06 -8.64
N ASN A 37 6.74 0.26 -8.29
CA ASN A 37 6.63 -1.20 -8.19
C ASN A 37 5.59 -1.67 -7.20
N ALA A 38 5.38 -0.91 -6.12
CA ALA A 38 4.34 -1.23 -5.17
C ALA A 38 2.92 -1.01 -5.74
N LEU A 39 2.81 -0.45 -6.96
CA LEU A 39 1.58 -0.47 -7.74
C LEU A 39 1.32 -1.83 -8.41
N LEU A 40 2.25 -2.77 -8.46
CA LEU A 40 2.02 -4.05 -9.15
C LEU A 40 1.84 -5.19 -8.18
N ASP A 41 2.65 -5.27 -7.12
CA ASP A 41 2.53 -6.29 -6.07
C ASP A 41 1.51 -5.92 -4.96
N GLY A 42 0.95 -4.70 -5.04
CA GLY A 42 0.01 -4.14 -4.06
C GLY A 42 -1.38 -4.79 -4.02
N PRO A 43 -2.30 -4.27 -3.20
CA PRO A 43 -3.56 -4.93 -2.92
C PRO A 43 -4.49 -4.89 -4.14
N THR A 44 -5.30 -5.92 -4.25
CA THR A 44 -6.36 -6.03 -5.24
C THR A 44 -7.45 -4.99 -4.98
N SER A 45 -8.00 -4.44 -6.06
CA SER A 45 -9.09 -3.46 -5.96
C SER A 45 -10.44 -4.06 -5.53
N ASP A 46 -10.61 -5.36 -5.76
CA ASP A 46 -11.79 -6.15 -5.43
C ASP A 46 -11.69 -6.84 -4.06
N ILE A 47 -10.61 -6.57 -3.31
CA ILE A 47 -10.27 -7.16 -2.01
C ILE A 47 -10.24 -8.70 -1.99
N GLU A 48 -10.19 -9.35 -3.15
CA GLU A 48 -9.92 -10.79 -3.24
C GLU A 48 -8.44 -11.06 -2.94
N ALA A 49 -8.14 -12.28 -2.50
CA ALA A 49 -6.77 -12.65 -2.16
C ALA A 49 -5.87 -12.64 -3.40
N GLY A 50 -4.99 -11.65 -3.49
CA GLY A 50 -3.98 -11.48 -4.53
C GLY A 50 -2.68 -12.23 -4.23
N ILE A 51 -1.82 -12.36 -5.24
CA ILE A 51 -0.43 -12.81 -5.06
C ILE A 51 0.51 -12.06 -6.00
N GLY A 52 1.38 -11.23 -5.41
CA GLY A 52 2.50 -10.61 -6.09
C GLY A 52 3.77 -11.46 -5.95
N VAL A 53 4.59 -11.49 -6.99
CA VAL A 53 5.90 -12.17 -6.95
C VAL A 53 6.93 -11.29 -7.63
N GLU A 54 8.01 -10.98 -6.94
CA GLU A 54 9.17 -10.29 -7.51
C GLU A 54 10.29 -11.32 -7.68
N PHE A 55 10.90 -11.36 -8.87
CA PHE A 55 12.12 -12.10 -9.13
C PHE A 55 13.23 -11.09 -9.37
N GLU A 56 14.07 -10.84 -8.38
CA GLU A 56 15.21 -9.91 -8.52
C GLU A 56 16.48 -10.67 -8.91
N SER A 57 17.28 -10.14 -9.84
CA SER A 57 18.60 -10.71 -10.11
C SER A 57 19.70 -9.66 -10.17
N GLY A 58 20.55 -9.66 -9.13
CA GLY A 58 21.83 -8.98 -9.18
C GLY A 58 22.83 -9.58 -10.18
N SER A 59 22.46 -10.57 -10.99
CA SER A 59 23.29 -11.09 -12.08
C SER A 59 22.96 -10.50 -13.45
N VAL A 60 21.89 -9.69 -13.54
CA VAL A 60 21.48 -8.99 -14.76
C VAL A 60 21.55 -7.50 -14.48
N MET A 61 22.67 -6.88 -14.83
CA MET A 61 22.98 -5.50 -14.45
C MET A 61 22.89 -4.57 -15.65
N LEU A 62 22.39 -3.37 -15.43
CA LEU A 62 22.25 -2.32 -16.43
C LEU A 62 22.98 -1.06 -15.99
N GLU A 63 23.63 -0.42 -16.96
CA GLU A 63 24.29 0.86 -16.75
C GLU A 63 23.88 1.87 -17.82
N PRO A 64 23.65 3.13 -17.42
CA PRO A 64 23.36 4.21 -18.35
C PRO A 64 24.57 4.53 -19.23
N VAL A 65 24.32 4.88 -20.48
CA VAL A 65 25.28 5.24 -21.52
C VAL A 65 24.95 6.66 -22.02
N ASN A 66 25.97 7.50 -22.13
CA ASN A 66 25.85 8.91 -22.57
C ASN A 66 24.97 9.80 -21.67
N CYS A 67 24.99 9.54 -20.36
CA CYS A 67 24.11 10.20 -19.38
C CYS A 67 24.81 11.29 -18.56
N PRO A 68 24.05 12.08 -17.77
CA PRO A 68 24.59 13.12 -16.91
C PRO A 68 25.68 12.63 -15.94
N ALA A 69 26.41 13.58 -15.35
CA ALA A 69 27.53 13.31 -14.45
C ALA A 69 27.15 12.41 -13.25
N PHE A 70 28.16 11.74 -12.67
CA PHE A 70 28.01 10.69 -11.65
C PHE A 70 27.09 11.02 -10.46
N ASP A 71 27.09 12.26 -9.95
CA ASP A 71 26.23 12.62 -8.83
C ASP A 71 24.74 12.63 -9.21
N ALA A 72 24.41 13.02 -10.44
CA ALA A 72 23.07 12.89 -11.00
C ALA A 72 22.73 11.43 -11.32
N ARG A 73 23.74 10.56 -11.48
CA ARG A 73 23.54 9.15 -11.79
C ARG A 73 22.91 8.40 -10.62
N THR A 74 23.40 8.57 -9.39
CA THR A 74 22.84 7.85 -8.22
C THR A 74 21.38 8.20 -8.00
N GLN A 75 21.03 9.50 -8.07
CA GLN A 75 19.66 9.95 -7.96
C GLN A 75 18.78 9.39 -9.08
N MET A 76 19.26 9.45 -10.32
CA MET A 76 18.56 8.85 -11.47
C MET A 76 18.34 7.34 -11.29
N CYS A 77 19.31 6.58 -10.76
CA CYS A 77 19.11 5.14 -10.51
C CYS A 77 17.95 4.89 -9.54
N VAL A 78 17.82 5.73 -8.51
CA VAL A 78 16.72 5.65 -7.53
C VAL A 78 15.38 6.04 -8.15
N GLU A 79 15.34 7.10 -8.96
CA GLU A 79 14.13 7.56 -9.67
C GLU A 79 13.62 6.55 -10.72
N LEU A 80 14.54 5.77 -11.30
CA LEU A 80 14.22 4.74 -12.28
C LEU A 80 13.93 3.37 -11.66
N LYS A 81 14.00 3.25 -10.33
CA LYS A 81 13.58 2.04 -9.64
C LYS A 81 12.11 1.76 -9.96
N GLY A 82 11.86 0.55 -10.43
CA GLY A 82 10.55 0.06 -10.79
C GLY A 82 10.00 0.51 -12.13
N LYS A 83 10.81 1.20 -12.93
CA LYS A 83 10.46 1.56 -14.30
C LYS A 83 10.65 0.37 -15.23
N ILE A 84 9.77 0.26 -16.23
CA ILE A 84 9.81 -0.83 -17.21
C ILE A 84 11.13 -0.78 -17.99
N ILE A 85 11.77 -1.93 -18.13
CA ILE A 85 12.93 -2.15 -18.99
C ILE A 85 12.41 -2.72 -20.31
N ASP A 86 12.41 -1.87 -21.34
CA ASP A 86 12.18 -2.28 -22.71
C ASP A 86 13.48 -2.76 -23.34
N HIS A 87 13.56 -4.07 -23.54
CA HIS A 87 14.70 -4.72 -24.16
C HIS A 87 14.60 -4.86 -25.69
N GLY A 88 13.48 -4.44 -26.29
CA GLY A 88 13.24 -4.46 -27.74
C GLY A 88 13.29 -5.85 -28.38
N GLN A 89 13.28 -6.91 -27.56
CA GLN A 89 13.34 -8.32 -27.94
C GLN A 89 12.31 -9.07 -27.07
N GLY A 90 12.15 -10.39 -27.24
CA GLY A 90 11.28 -11.18 -26.36
C GLY A 90 9.90 -11.55 -26.92
N VAL A 91 9.04 -12.05 -26.04
CA VAL A 91 7.66 -12.48 -26.37
C VAL A 91 6.70 -11.28 -26.35
N SER A 92 7.06 -10.24 -25.59
CA SER A 92 6.42 -8.94 -25.59
C SER A 92 7.40 -7.89 -26.10
N ASP A 93 6.99 -7.08 -27.07
CA ASP A 93 7.84 -6.05 -27.68
C ASP A 93 8.15 -4.85 -26.73
N GLN A 94 7.76 -4.90 -25.45
CA GLN A 94 7.80 -3.77 -24.50
C GLN A 94 8.19 -4.15 -23.06
N GLY A 95 8.82 -5.31 -22.85
CA GLY A 95 9.23 -5.74 -21.50
C GLY A 95 8.06 -5.94 -20.52
N SER A 96 6.84 -6.18 -21.01
CA SER A 96 5.64 -6.34 -20.18
C SER A 96 4.63 -7.30 -20.82
N GLY A 97 4.03 -8.15 -20.00
CA GLY A 97 2.88 -8.98 -20.34
C GLY A 97 1.61 -8.49 -19.65
N SER A 98 0.48 -9.17 -19.85
CA SER A 98 -0.80 -8.79 -19.20
C SER A 98 -0.82 -8.97 -17.68
N THR A 99 0.16 -9.70 -17.13
CA THR A 99 0.21 -10.07 -15.71
C THR A 99 1.61 -10.00 -15.12
N TRP A 100 2.59 -9.48 -15.85
CA TRP A 100 3.97 -9.37 -15.41
C TRP A 100 4.68 -8.21 -16.10
N GLU A 101 5.68 -7.63 -15.44
CA GLU A 101 6.50 -6.53 -15.98
C GLU A 101 7.98 -6.82 -15.68
N LEU A 102 8.87 -6.49 -16.61
CA LEU A 102 10.31 -6.46 -16.40
C LEU A 102 10.70 -5.03 -16.02
N THR A 103 11.17 -4.83 -14.80
CA THR A 103 11.53 -3.52 -14.26
C THR A 103 12.98 -3.50 -13.79
N GLY A 104 13.47 -2.32 -13.38
CA GLY A 104 14.79 -2.16 -12.79
C GLY A 104 14.73 -1.97 -11.27
N ASP A 105 15.50 -2.75 -10.52
CA ASP A 105 15.78 -2.49 -9.10
C ASP A 105 17.15 -1.83 -8.92
N THR A 106 17.36 -1.12 -7.82
CA THR A 106 18.66 -0.51 -7.49
C THR A 106 19.57 -1.51 -6.79
N THR A 107 20.86 -1.54 -7.15
CA THR A 107 21.86 -2.35 -6.45
C THR A 107 23.09 -1.54 -6.09
N PHE A 108 23.95 -2.08 -5.23
CA PHE A 108 25.24 -1.45 -4.89
C PHE A 108 26.30 -1.59 -5.99
N GLU A 109 26.15 -2.56 -6.91
CA GLU A 109 27.19 -2.92 -7.89
C GLU A 109 26.96 -2.28 -9.27
N ALA A 110 25.72 -1.93 -9.61
CA ALA A 110 25.32 -1.26 -10.83
C ALA A 110 24.16 -0.30 -10.57
N CYS A 111 23.92 0.62 -11.52
CA CYS A 111 22.79 1.55 -11.42
C CYS A 111 21.45 0.83 -11.26
N LEU A 112 21.16 -0.12 -12.16
CA LEU A 112 19.97 -0.97 -12.06
C LEU A 112 20.33 -2.45 -12.21
N SER A 113 19.55 -3.32 -11.60
CA SER A 113 19.47 -4.75 -11.89
C SER A 113 18.08 -5.11 -12.40
N ALA A 114 17.98 -6.08 -13.30
CA ALA A 114 16.67 -6.51 -13.79
C ALA A 114 15.88 -7.27 -12.71
N GLU A 115 14.59 -7.00 -12.66
CA GLU A 115 13.62 -7.73 -11.84
C GLU A 115 12.37 -8.03 -12.68
N TYR A 116 11.74 -9.20 -12.48
CA TYR A 116 10.40 -9.47 -13.00
C TYR A 116 9.39 -9.36 -11.88
N ILE A 117 8.34 -8.56 -12.07
CA ILE A 117 7.24 -8.40 -11.12
C ILE A 117 5.98 -9.03 -11.70
N LEU A 118 5.44 -10.04 -11.02
CA LEU A 118 4.13 -10.62 -11.31
C LEU A 118 3.06 -9.80 -10.58
N ASN A 119 2.10 -9.26 -11.32
CA ASN A 119 1.16 -8.25 -10.83
C ASN A 119 0.10 -8.84 -9.88
N GLY A 120 0.31 -8.68 -8.58
CA GLY A 120 -0.57 -9.14 -7.50
C GLY A 120 -1.95 -8.50 -7.47
N LYS A 121 -2.16 -7.35 -8.12
CA LYS A 121 -3.50 -6.75 -8.24
C LYS A 121 -4.42 -7.53 -9.18
N VAL A 122 -3.83 -8.20 -10.17
CA VAL A 122 -4.53 -8.99 -11.19
C VAL A 122 -4.52 -10.47 -10.83
N LEU A 123 -3.39 -10.98 -10.36
CA LEU A 123 -3.18 -12.39 -10.04
C LEU A 123 -3.87 -12.76 -8.73
N LYS A 124 -4.73 -13.78 -8.77
CA LYS A 124 -5.50 -14.25 -7.60
C LYS A 124 -4.98 -15.60 -7.11
N LEU A 125 -4.91 -15.76 -5.79
CA LEU A 125 -4.55 -17.02 -5.16
C LEU A 125 -5.57 -18.14 -5.44
N GLY A 126 -5.05 -19.32 -5.77
CA GLY A 126 -5.85 -20.53 -6.01
C GLY A 126 -6.54 -20.54 -7.37
N LYS A 127 -6.03 -19.77 -8.33
CA LYS A 127 -6.56 -19.68 -9.71
C LYS A 127 -5.55 -20.15 -10.77
N ASP A 128 -4.37 -20.62 -10.36
CA ASP A 128 -3.26 -21.04 -11.23
C ASP A 128 -2.76 -19.93 -12.19
N MET A 129 -3.18 -18.67 -11.95
CA MET A 129 -2.83 -17.52 -12.79
C MET A 129 -1.36 -17.14 -12.62
N VAL A 130 -0.87 -17.15 -11.37
CA VAL A 130 0.52 -16.77 -11.04
C VAL A 130 1.54 -17.75 -11.62
N VAL A 131 1.20 -19.04 -11.69
CA VAL A 131 2.01 -20.07 -12.35
C VAL A 131 2.13 -19.79 -13.85
N THR A 132 1.03 -19.36 -14.48
CA THR A 132 1.02 -19.00 -15.90
C THR A 132 1.87 -17.75 -16.15
N ALA A 133 1.69 -16.70 -15.36
CA ALA A 133 2.51 -15.48 -15.43
C ALA A 133 4.01 -15.77 -15.23
N ALA A 134 4.36 -16.63 -14.27
CA ALA A 134 5.74 -17.04 -14.03
C ALA A 134 6.35 -17.80 -15.22
N LYS A 135 5.56 -18.62 -15.93
CA LYS A 135 6.02 -19.29 -17.17
C LYS A 135 6.28 -18.29 -18.29
N GLU A 136 5.40 -17.30 -18.43
CA GLU A 136 5.54 -16.25 -19.45
C GLU A 136 6.75 -15.36 -19.18
N ALA A 137 6.94 -14.90 -17.95
CA ALA A 137 8.13 -14.13 -17.54
C ALA A 137 9.43 -14.93 -17.78
N ALA A 138 9.45 -16.21 -17.42
CA ALA A 138 10.61 -17.08 -17.69
C ALA A 138 10.85 -17.26 -19.20
N ALA A 139 9.79 -17.44 -20.00
CA ALA A 139 9.91 -17.57 -21.44
C ALA A 139 10.42 -16.28 -22.10
N ASP A 140 9.98 -15.13 -21.62
CA ASP A 140 10.47 -13.82 -22.05
C ASP A 140 11.99 -13.70 -21.78
N PHE A 141 12.44 -13.95 -20.55
CA PHE A 141 13.85 -13.86 -20.21
C PHE A 141 14.74 -14.83 -21.01
N LEU A 142 14.27 -16.06 -21.20
CA LEU A 142 14.97 -17.09 -21.99
C LEU A 142 15.03 -16.72 -23.49
N SER A 143 14.10 -15.90 -23.96
CA SER A 143 14.10 -15.35 -25.32
C SER A 143 15.03 -14.13 -25.43
N TRP A 144 14.99 -13.23 -24.45
CA TRP A 144 15.83 -12.03 -24.38
C TRP A 144 17.33 -12.37 -24.37
N LYS A 145 17.74 -13.32 -23.52
CA LYS A 145 19.15 -13.73 -23.32
C LYS A 145 20.08 -12.53 -23.09
N PRO A 146 19.88 -11.76 -22.01
CA PRO A 146 20.72 -10.60 -21.74
C PRO A 146 22.19 -11.00 -21.63
N SER A 147 23.07 -10.23 -22.26
CA SER A 147 24.51 -10.36 -22.13
C SER A 147 25.23 -9.06 -22.41
N VAL A 148 26.49 -8.95 -22.01
CA VAL A 148 27.38 -7.82 -22.35
C VAL A 148 27.57 -7.63 -23.87
N ASN A 149 27.27 -8.66 -24.68
CA ASN A 149 27.36 -8.63 -26.14
C ASN A 149 25.98 -8.43 -26.82
N SER A 150 24.92 -8.24 -26.04
CA SER A 150 23.56 -7.99 -26.57
C SER A 150 23.50 -6.64 -27.32
N PRO A 151 22.55 -6.47 -28.26
CA PRO A 151 22.46 -5.27 -29.08
C PRO A 151 22.33 -3.98 -28.26
N PRO A 152 22.74 -2.83 -28.83
CA PRO A 152 23.30 -1.72 -28.06
C PRO A 152 22.30 -0.78 -27.37
N THR A 153 20.99 -1.07 -27.35
CA THR A 153 20.05 -0.08 -26.81
C THR A 153 18.89 -0.73 -26.08
N ILE A 154 19.03 -0.79 -24.75
CA ILE A 154 17.90 -0.96 -23.83
C ILE A 154 17.32 0.41 -23.53
N LYS A 155 16.00 0.48 -23.40
CA LYS A 155 15.28 1.66 -22.93
C LYS A 155 14.70 1.37 -21.55
N VAL A 156 14.77 2.38 -20.68
CA VAL A 156 14.14 2.34 -19.35
C VAL A 156 13.11 3.46 -19.34
N GLU A 157 11.88 3.14 -18.98
CA GLU A 157 10.79 4.11 -18.92
C GLU A 157 11.17 5.31 -18.02
N GLY A 158 10.85 6.52 -18.46
CA GLY A 158 11.22 7.75 -17.75
C GLY A 158 12.69 8.16 -17.90
N SER A 159 13.51 7.42 -18.66
CA SER A 159 14.92 7.73 -18.89
C SER A 159 15.19 8.20 -20.32
N ASP A 160 15.84 9.36 -20.47
CA ASP A 160 16.37 9.83 -21.77
C ASP A 160 17.69 9.13 -22.18
N CYS A 161 18.22 8.29 -21.28
CA CYS A 161 19.46 7.58 -21.47
C CYS A 161 19.34 6.37 -22.39
N ASP A 162 20.44 6.04 -23.07
CA ASP A 162 20.64 4.68 -23.57
C ASP A 162 21.15 3.81 -22.44
N TRP A 163 20.74 2.54 -22.41
CA TRP A 163 21.18 1.59 -21.38
C TRP A 163 21.88 0.40 -22.02
N LYS A 164 22.88 -0.12 -21.31
CA LYS A 164 23.60 -1.34 -21.71
C LYS A 164 23.61 -2.36 -20.58
N ILE A 165 23.69 -3.63 -20.96
CA ILE A 165 23.90 -4.74 -20.02
C ILE A 165 25.39 -4.80 -19.66
N THR A 166 25.69 -4.90 -18.37
CA THR A 166 27.04 -5.11 -17.85
C THR A 166 27.26 -6.49 -17.23
N ALA A 167 26.19 -7.23 -16.99
CA ALA A 167 26.21 -8.64 -16.63
C ALA A 167 24.87 -9.28 -17.07
N PRO A 168 24.83 -10.56 -17.47
CA PRO A 168 25.94 -11.53 -17.46
C PRO A 168 26.85 -11.43 -18.70
N ASP A 169 28.03 -12.06 -18.65
CA ASP A 169 28.95 -12.11 -19.81
C ASP A 169 28.46 -13.06 -20.92
N ASP A 170 27.90 -14.21 -20.52
CA ASP A 170 27.51 -15.30 -21.42
C ASP A 170 25.98 -15.35 -21.59
N PRO A 171 25.43 -15.08 -22.80
CA PRO A 171 23.99 -15.16 -23.05
C PRO A 171 23.43 -16.59 -22.91
N ASP A 172 24.25 -17.63 -23.12
CA ASP A 172 23.81 -19.02 -22.97
C ASP A 172 23.63 -19.42 -21.49
N ASN A 173 24.03 -18.55 -20.57
CA ASN A 173 23.82 -18.74 -19.13
C ASN A 173 22.41 -18.33 -18.67
N ALA A 174 21.57 -17.72 -19.52
CA ALA A 174 20.21 -17.27 -19.16
C ALA A 174 19.36 -18.32 -18.41
N PRO A 175 19.39 -19.64 -18.74
CA PRO A 175 18.65 -20.66 -18.00
C PRO A 175 19.14 -20.91 -16.56
N ASN A 176 20.37 -20.50 -16.23
CA ASN A 176 21.03 -20.71 -14.95
C ASN A 176 21.22 -19.42 -14.14
N ILE A 177 20.81 -18.27 -14.67
CA ILE A 177 20.74 -17.03 -13.90
C ILE A 177 19.87 -17.27 -12.67
N LYS A 178 20.40 -16.86 -11.52
CA LYS A 178 19.72 -17.00 -10.24
C LYS A 178 18.94 -15.73 -9.94
N TRP A 179 17.74 -15.94 -9.45
CA TRP A 179 16.79 -14.91 -9.06
C TRP A 179 16.41 -15.12 -7.61
N SER A 180 16.27 -14.04 -6.86
CA SER A 180 15.82 -14.04 -5.48
C SER A 180 14.32 -13.76 -5.47
N PRO A 181 13.46 -14.77 -5.26
CA PRO A 181 12.03 -14.52 -5.24
C PRO A 181 11.61 -13.80 -3.95
N GLN A 182 10.71 -12.85 -4.07
CA GLN A 182 9.98 -12.21 -2.98
C GLN A 182 8.47 -12.36 -3.23
N ILE A 183 7.70 -12.70 -2.21
CA ILE A 183 6.28 -13.06 -2.38
C ILE A 183 5.39 -12.16 -1.53
N THR A 184 4.54 -11.37 -2.15
CA THR A 184 3.54 -10.53 -1.46
C THR A 184 2.17 -11.19 -1.50
N ALA A 185 1.58 -11.48 -0.34
CA ALA A 185 0.27 -12.13 -0.22
C ALA A 185 -0.47 -11.77 1.08
N PRO A 186 -1.82 -11.79 1.09
CA PRO A 186 -2.61 -11.62 2.29
C PRO A 186 -2.63 -12.88 3.15
N LEU A 187 -2.42 -12.77 4.47
CA LEU A 187 -2.49 -13.93 5.36
C LEU A 187 -3.10 -13.61 6.72
N PRO A 188 -3.88 -14.52 7.31
CA PRO A 188 -4.31 -14.37 8.69
C PRO A 188 -3.10 -14.45 9.64
N LEU A 189 -3.14 -13.73 10.76
CA LEU A 189 -2.04 -13.72 11.74
C LEU A 189 -1.78 -15.11 12.36
N GLU A 190 -2.78 -15.99 12.37
CA GLU A 190 -2.61 -17.40 12.74
C GLU A 190 -1.69 -18.15 11.76
N ALA A 191 -1.74 -17.81 10.47
CA ALA A 191 -0.80 -18.35 9.49
C ALA A 191 0.61 -17.83 9.74
N ILE A 192 0.76 -16.54 10.05
CA ILE A 192 2.06 -15.97 10.46
C ILE A 192 2.62 -16.73 11.66
N GLN A 193 1.81 -16.99 12.68
CA GLN A 193 2.23 -17.81 13.83
C GLN A 193 2.71 -19.21 13.41
N ALA A 194 1.98 -19.87 12.50
CA ALA A 194 2.37 -21.19 12.00
C ALA A 194 3.69 -21.14 11.19
N ILE A 195 3.94 -20.06 10.44
CA ILE A 195 5.21 -19.84 9.73
C ILE A 195 6.34 -19.61 10.73
N PHE A 196 6.15 -18.80 11.78
CA PHE A 196 7.13 -18.66 12.87
C PHE A 196 7.43 -20.00 13.56
N GLN A 197 6.41 -20.84 13.77
CA GLN A 197 6.61 -22.19 14.31
C GLN A 197 7.47 -23.05 13.38
N LYS A 198 7.22 -23.04 12.07
CA LYS A 198 8.04 -23.75 11.08
C LYS A 198 9.47 -23.23 11.06
N ALA A 199 9.63 -21.90 11.02
CA ALA A 199 10.90 -21.19 11.02
C ALA A 199 11.75 -21.56 12.22
N ASN A 200 11.12 -21.58 13.40
CA ASN A 200 11.77 -21.99 14.62
C ASN A 200 12.13 -23.47 14.54
N SER A 201 11.16 -24.37 14.35
CA SER A 201 11.32 -25.84 14.29
C SER A 201 12.17 -26.41 13.15
N LYS A 202 12.80 -25.55 12.34
CA LYS A 202 13.59 -25.91 11.14
C LYS A 202 12.79 -26.77 10.15
N GLN A 203 11.46 -26.63 10.15
CA GLN A 203 10.61 -27.27 9.15
C GLN A 203 10.71 -26.50 7.84
N SER A 204 10.70 -27.23 6.73
CA SER A 204 10.71 -26.61 5.41
C SER A 204 9.43 -25.81 5.17
N SER A 205 9.59 -24.63 4.59
CA SER A 205 8.52 -23.81 4.03
C SER A 205 9.04 -23.15 2.76
N ASN A 206 8.17 -22.96 1.79
CA ASN A 206 8.42 -22.20 0.57
C ASN A 206 8.34 -20.68 0.82
N LEU A 207 7.89 -20.28 2.01
CA LEU A 207 7.82 -18.89 2.48
C LEU A 207 8.96 -18.53 3.45
N LEU A 208 9.95 -19.40 3.60
CA LEU A 208 11.10 -19.18 4.49
C LEU A 208 12.42 -19.49 3.78
N SER A 209 13.47 -18.79 4.20
CA SER A 209 14.83 -19.12 3.75
C SER A 209 15.24 -20.52 4.22
N LYS A 210 15.78 -21.34 3.30
CA LYS A 210 16.36 -22.66 3.62
C LYS A 210 17.75 -22.55 4.26
N ASN A 211 18.48 -21.48 3.94
CA ASN A 211 19.92 -21.37 4.20
C ASN A 211 20.27 -20.32 5.24
N SER A 212 19.41 -19.32 5.46
CA SER A 212 19.61 -18.37 6.53
C SER A 212 18.95 -18.92 7.79
N PRO A 213 19.69 -19.16 8.90
CA PRO A 213 19.03 -19.32 10.19
C PRO A 213 18.13 -18.09 10.36
N ASN A 214 16.87 -18.30 10.75
CA ASN A 214 15.85 -17.28 10.98
C ASN A 214 16.24 -16.36 12.16
N LYS A 215 17.42 -15.74 12.04
CA LYS A 215 18.13 -14.95 13.04
C LYS A 215 17.28 -13.72 13.27
N GLY A 216 16.83 -13.61 14.51
CA GLY A 216 16.01 -12.49 14.94
C GLY A 216 14.51 -12.69 14.82
N MET A 217 14.04 -13.82 14.28
CA MET A 217 12.65 -14.23 14.47
C MET A 217 12.44 -14.69 15.93
N ALA A 218 11.59 -13.98 16.66
CA ALA A 218 11.16 -14.31 18.00
C ALA A 218 9.84 -15.09 17.94
N TYR A 219 9.90 -16.41 18.15
CA TYR A 219 8.70 -17.27 18.18
C TYR A 219 8.01 -17.17 19.56
N VAL A 220 6.94 -16.38 19.63
CA VAL A 220 6.15 -16.19 20.85
C VAL A 220 5.15 -17.34 21.00
N THR A 221 5.24 -18.07 22.11
CA THR A 221 4.31 -19.15 22.46
C THR A 221 3.38 -18.74 23.61
N LYS A 222 2.42 -19.60 23.94
CA LYS A 222 1.54 -19.39 25.11
C LYS A 222 2.32 -19.22 26.42
N ASP A 223 3.46 -19.88 26.55
CA ASP A 223 4.29 -19.83 27.76
C ASP A 223 4.92 -18.46 28.00
N PHE A 224 5.06 -17.61 26.96
CA PHE A 224 5.47 -16.22 27.15
C PHE A 224 4.45 -15.41 27.97
N PHE A 225 3.20 -15.89 28.05
CA PHE A 225 2.13 -15.24 28.79
C PHE A 225 1.99 -15.73 30.23
N GLN A 226 2.91 -16.56 30.73
CA GLN A 226 2.84 -17.12 32.09
C GLN A 226 2.91 -16.05 33.20
N ALA A 227 3.61 -14.93 32.96
CA ALA A 227 3.62 -13.75 33.84
C ALA A 227 2.36 -12.86 33.69
N LYS A 228 1.40 -13.27 32.85
CA LYS A 228 0.17 -12.56 32.52
C LYS A 228 0.38 -11.10 32.08
N PRO A 229 1.27 -10.84 31.09
CA PRO A 229 1.52 -9.49 30.61
C PRO A 229 0.22 -8.83 30.12
N GLY A 230 -0.06 -7.61 30.58
CA GLY A 230 -1.33 -6.92 30.28
C GLY A 230 -2.59 -7.65 30.76
N GLY A 231 -2.46 -8.61 31.69
CA GLY A 231 -3.55 -9.45 32.18
C GLY A 231 -3.88 -10.67 31.30
N ILE A 232 -3.17 -10.88 30.19
CA ILE A 232 -3.47 -11.94 29.22
C ILE A 232 -2.89 -13.27 29.73
N SER A 233 -3.72 -14.29 29.90
CA SER A 233 -3.27 -15.61 30.37
C SER A 233 -2.85 -16.55 29.22
N PRO A 234 -1.97 -17.55 29.48
CA PRO A 234 -1.60 -18.56 28.49
C PRO A 234 -2.80 -19.35 27.94
N ASP A 235 -3.84 -19.53 28.75
CA ASP A 235 -5.03 -20.30 28.37
C ASP A 235 -5.96 -19.50 27.45
N THR A 236 -5.92 -18.16 27.54
CA THR A 236 -6.81 -17.26 26.81
C THR A 236 -6.17 -16.68 25.55
N VAL A 237 -4.84 -16.68 25.44
CA VAL A 237 -4.15 -16.11 24.28
C VAL A 237 -4.39 -16.97 23.04
N THR A 238 -4.83 -16.30 21.97
CA THR A 238 -5.19 -16.91 20.69
C THR A 238 -4.03 -16.86 19.70
N ASN A 239 -4.06 -17.70 18.67
CA ASN A 239 -2.93 -17.83 17.74
C ASN A 239 -2.67 -16.57 16.89
N ASP A 240 -3.69 -15.76 16.63
CA ASP A 240 -3.57 -14.46 15.95
C ASP A 240 -2.79 -13.46 16.82
N VAL A 241 -3.10 -13.42 18.13
CA VAL A 241 -2.36 -12.64 19.12
C VAL A 241 -0.91 -13.12 19.22
N LEU A 242 -0.68 -14.44 19.22
CA LEU A 242 0.69 -14.99 19.20
C LEU A 242 1.44 -14.62 17.91
N GLY A 243 0.78 -14.69 16.75
CA GLY A 243 1.38 -14.33 15.46
C GLY A 243 1.73 -12.85 15.38
N PHE A 244 0.85 -11.99 15.85
CA PHE A 244 1.11 -10.55 15.97
C PHE A 244 2.32 -10.27 16.86
N PHE A 245 2.36 -10.84 18.07
CA PHE A 245 3.47 -10.61 18.99
C PHE A 245 4.78 -11.26 18.55
N SER A 246 4.74 -12.39 17.82
CA SER A 246 5.94 -12.97 17.21
C SER A 246 6.57 -12.00 16.21
N LEU A 247 5.76 -11.41 15.31
CA LEU A 247 6.24 -10.43 14.35
C LEU A 247 6.75 -9.15 15.03
N LEU A 248 5.93 -8.56 15.91
CA LEU A 248 6.24 -7.32 16.62
C LEU A 248 7.52 -7.44 17.46
N LEU A 249 7.66 -8.52 18.22
CA LEU A 249 8.84 -8.76 19.06
C LEU A 249 10.10 -9.03 18.22
N SER A 250 9.96 -9.66 17.05
CA SER A 250 11.08 -9.87 16.13
C SER A 250 11.68 -8.55 15.67
N TYR A 251 10.83 -7.61 15.19
CA TYR A 251 11.28 -6.27 14.79
C TYR A 251 11.89 -5.50 15.97
N ALA A 252 11.26 -5.54 17.14
CA ALA A 252 11.78 -4.87 18.34
C ALA A 252 13.16 -5.40 18.76
N LYS A 253 13.37 -6.72 18.75
CA LYS A 253 14.67 -7.33 19.12
C LYS A 253 15.75 -7.14 18.05
N VAL A 254 15.39 -7.08 16.75
CA VAL A 254 16.40 -6.85 15.71
C VAL A 254 16.83 -5.39 15.66
N ALA A 255 16.00 -4.41 16.01
CA ALA A 255 16.40 -3.01 16.11
C ALA A 255 17.68 -2.82 16.96
N GLY A 256 17.77 -3.53 18.09
CA GLY A 256 18.94 -3.49 18.98
C GLY A 256 20.20 -4.14 18.41
N ARG A 257 20.10 -4.81 17.26
CA ARG A 257 21.19 -5.54 16.59
C ARG A 257 21.44 -5.07 15.16
N ILE A 258 20.76 -4.02 14.68
CA ILE A 258 20.99 -3.47 13.33
C ILE A 258 22.48 -3.16 13.13
N LYS A 259 23.15 -2.63 14.17
CA LYS A 259 24.61 -2.37 14.18
C LYS A 259 25.45 -3.61 13.92
N ASP A 260 25.02 -4.75 14.47
CA ASP A 260 25.80 -5.99 14.51
C ASP A 260 25.72 -6.77 13.21
N PHE A 261 24.68 -6.55 12.42
CA PHE A 261 24.40 -7.34 11.22
C PHE A 261 24.89 -6.70 9.92
N GLU A 262 25.53 -5.53 9.97
CA GLU A 262 25.79 -4.70 8.77
C GLU A 262 24.50 -4.48 7.96
N ILE A 263 23.35 -4.59 8.63
CA ILE A 263 22.04 -4.43 8.02
C ILE A 263 21.81 -2.94 7.85
N THR A 264 21.55 -2.56 6.61
CA THR A 264 21.29 -1.16 6.25
C THR A 264 19.86 -0.75 6.57
N SER A 265 18.90 -1.68 6.52
CA SER A 265 17.48 -1.38 6.75
C SER A 265 16.77 -2.47 7.57
N PRO A 266 15.82 -2.12 8.47
CA PRO A 266 14.98 -3.08 9.19
C PRO A 266 14.28 -4.09 8.30
N LYS A 267 14.05 -3.80 7.01
CA LYS A 267 13.47 -4.76 6.06
C LYS A 267 14.37 -5.98 5.84
N GLN A 268 15.68 -5.83 6.03
CA GLN A 268 16.65 -6.90 5.83
C GLN A 268 16.84 -7.80 7.04
N ALA A 269 16.21 -7.44 8.15
CA ALA A 269 16.30 -8.17 9.41
C ALA A 269 15.56 -9.50 9.42
N LEU A 270 14.45 -9.59 8.66
CA LEU A 270 13.47 -10.65 8.81
C LEU A 270 12.97 -11.10 7.43
N ASN A 271 12.63 -12.39 7.35
CA ASN A 271 12.07 -12.98 6.13
C ASN A 271 10.58 -12.67 5.94
N ILE A 272 9.90 -12.16 6.97
CA ILE A 272 8.48 -11.82 6.94
C ILE A 272 8.38 -10.32 7.17
N MET A 273 8.01 -9.58 6.15
CA MET A 273 7.86 -8.14 6.18
C MET A 273 6.38 -7.76 6.06
N PRO A 274 5.81 -6.99 7.00
CA PRO A 274 4.44 -6.53 6.86
C PRO A 274 4.37 -5.43 5.80
N ARG A 275 3.51 -5.61 4.80
CA ARG A 275 3.23 -4.61 3.77
C ARG A 275 2.07 -3.71 4.18
N SER A 276 1.12 -4.24 4.95
CA SER A 276 0.21 -3.43 5.77
C SER A 276 0.95 -2.88 6.98
N ASP A 277 0.64 -1.66 7.43
CA ASP A 277 1.27 -1.04 8.59
C ASP A 277 0.96 -1.78 9.92
N PHE A 278 1.82 -1.59 10.94
CA PHE A 278 1.66 -2.30 12.20
C PHE A 278 0.39 -1.90 12.96
N SER A 279 -0.10 -0.68 12.75
CA SER A 279 -1.39 -0.22 13.26
C SER A 279 -2.53 -1.10 12.73
N THR A 280 -2.51 -1.43 11.44
CA THR A 280 -3.50 -2.29 10.77
C THR A 280 -3.44 -3.72 11.29
N LEU A 281 -2.25 -4.26 11.53
CA LEU A 281 -2.05 -5.54 12.19
C LEU A 281 -2.62 -5.51 13.62
N TYR A 282 -2.32 -4.47 14.40
CA TYR A 282 -2.83 -4.30 15.76
C TYR A 282 -4.36 -4.27 15.80
N GLN A 283 -5.01 -3.61 14.84
CA GLN A 283 -6.48 -3.58 14.74
C GLN A 283 -7.12 -4.96 14.51
N GLN A 284 -6.36 -5.98 14.09
CA GLN A 284 -6.86 -7.36 13.99
C GLN A 284 -6.96 -8.05 15.36
N VAL A 285 -6.10 -7.68 16.31
CA VAL A 285 -5.99 -8.34 17.61
C VAL A 285 -6.41 -7.47 18.79
N LYS A 286 -6.60 -6.16 18.59
CA LYS A 286 -6.92 -5.15 19.62
C LYS A 286 -8.04 -5.58 20.57
N SER A 287 -9.10 -6.20 20.07
CA SER A 287 -10.24 -6.65 20.90
C SER A 287 -9.92 -7.84 21.82
N SER A 288 -8.86 -8.58 21.53
CA SER A 288 -8.38 -9.71 22.34
C SER A 288 -7.42 -9.27 23.44
N LEU A 289 -6.96 -8.02 23.42
CA LEU A 289 -6.03 -7.46 24.41
C LEU A 289 -6.80 -6.77 25.53
N LEU A 290 -6.53 -7.16 26.79
CA LEU A 290 -7.17 -6.56 27.97
C LEU A 290 -6.57 -5.19 28.30
N SER A 291 -5.27 -5.03 28.08
CA SER A 291 -4.55 -3.77 28.18
C SER A 291 -4.25 -3.23 26.79
N LYS A 292 -4.40 -1.92 26.61
CA LYS A 292 -3.96 -1.20 25.41
C LYS A 292 -2.49 -0.73 25.50
N ASP A 293 -1.86 -0.93 26.65
CA ASP A 293 -0.43 -0.60 26.83
C ASP A 293 0.42 -1.69 26.17
N LEU A 294 0.66 -1.51 24.87
CA LEU A 294 1.42 -2.45 24.05
C LEU A 294 2.87 -2.53 24.50
N TYR A 295 3.48 -1.40 24.91
CA TYR A 295 4.84 -1.35 25.43
C TYR A 295 5.01 -2.24 26.66
N SER A 296 4.15 -2.11 27.67
CA SER A 296 4.23 -2.93 28.87
C SER A 296 4.07 -4.43 28.60
N ILE A 297 3.23 -4.80 27.62
CA ILE A 297 3.08 -6.21 27.21
C ILE A 297 4.38 -6.68 26.55
N VAL A 298 4.85 -5.98 25.51
CA VAL A 298 6.03 -6.38 24.74
C VAL A 298 7.30 -6.36 25.60
N GLY A 299 7.44 -5.42 26.52
CA GLY A 299 8.57 -5.35 27.45
C GLY A 299 8.70 -6.60 28.33
N ILE A 300 7.58 -7.18 28.78
CA ILE A 300 7.59 -8.46 29.49
C ILE A 300 7.86 -9.61 28.52
N LEU A 301 7.25 -9.62 27.33
CA LEU A 301 7.49 -10.67 26.33
C LEU A 301 8.96 -10.72 25.88
N ALA A 302 9.64 -9.57 25.83
CA ALA A 302 11.05 -9.46 25.49
C ALA A 302 11.98 -10.17 26.48
N CYS A 303 11.53 -10.38 27.72
CA CYS A 303 12.25 -11.15 28.74
C CYS A 303 12.40 -12.63 28.42
N TYR A 304 11.70 -13.12 27.41
CA TYR A 304 11.68 -14.53 27.07
C TYR A 304 12.39 -14.80 25.75
N THR A 305 12.97 -16.00 25.67
CA THR A 305 13.46 -16.60 24.43
C THR A 305 12.91 -18.03 24.35
N TYR A 306 12.72 -18.52 23.13
CA TYR A 306 12.28 -19.90 22.91
C TYR A 306 13.49 -20.75 22.50
N ASP A 307 13.79 -21.78 23.28
CA ASP A 307 14.80 -22.76 22.95
C ASP A 307 14.18 -23.89 22.15
N ILE A 308 14.67 -24.05 20.92
CA ILE A 308 14.19 -25.10 20.02
C ILE A 308 14.55 -26.50 20.48
N ASP A 309 15.76 -26.70 21.01
CA ASP A 309 16.29 -28.03 21.29
C ASP A 309 15.55 -28.64 22.48
N THR A 310 15.18 -27.81 23.46
CA THR A 310 14.36 -28.22 24.61
C THR A 310 12.87 -27.98 24.42
N GLN A 311 12.47 -27.28 23.36
CA GLN A 311 11.09 -26.82 23.11
C GLN A 311 10.50 -26.08 24.33
N SER A 312 11.30 -25.22 24.96
CA SER A 312 10.92 -24.54 26.20
C SER A 312 11.23 -23.05 26.16
N VAL A 313 10.46 -22.28 26.93
CA VAL A 313 10.72 -20.86 27.15
C VAL A 313 11.76 -20.69 28.25
N ASN A 314 12.75 -19.83 28.00
CA ASN A 314 13.80 -19.45 28.94
C ASN A 314 13.80 -17.94 29.15
N ILE A 315 14.39 -17.48 30.26
CA ILE A 315 14.68 -16.05 30.44
C ILE A 315 15.79 -15.65 29.49
N ASP A 316 15.52 -14.62 28.69
CA ASP A 316 16.50 -13.95 27.85
C ASP A 316 17.34 -13.01 28.73
N ALA A 317 18.49 -13.52 29.17
CA ALA A 317 19.41 -12.81 30.05
C ALA A 317 19.94 -11.48 29.48
N ALA A 318 19.81 -11.26 28.16
CA ALA A 318 20.15 -9.98 27.55
C ALA A 318 19.20 -8.86 28.00
N TYR A 319 17.92 -9.17 28.23
CA TYR A 319 16.88 -8.19 28.54
C TYR A 319 16.34 -8.28 29.96
N CYS A 320 16.41 -9.46 30.60
CA CYS A 320 15.78 -9.66 31.90
C CYS A 320 16.55 -10.63 32.81
N SER A 321 16.19 -10.60 34.09
CA SER A 321 16.58 -11.56 35.13
C SER A 321 15.32 -12.12 35.81
N GLY A 322 15.47 -12.80 36.94
CA GLY A 322 14.35 -13.39 37.67
C GLY A 322 13.99 -14.79 37.16
N ASP A 323 12.72 -15.16 37.33
CA ASP A 323 12.19 -16.46 36.91
C ASP A 323 11.09 -16.31 35.85
N LEU A 324 10.70 -17.44 35.27
CA LEU A 324 9.71 -17.52 34.20
C LEU A 324 8.37 -16.87 34.57
N SER A 325 7.92 -17.00 35.82
CA SER A 325 6.62 -16.48 36.29
C SER A 325 6.64 -15.01 36.68
N SER A 326 7.82 -14.48 36.99
CA SER A 326 8.04 -13.11 37.44
C SER A 326 9.35 -12.55 36.86
N PRO A 327 9.44 -12.36 35.53
CA PRO A 327 10.64 -11.82 34.92
C PRO A 327 10.88 -10.39 35.37
N GLN A 328 12.14 -10.00 35.52
CA GLN A 328 12.55 -8.68 35.96
C GLN A 328 13.36 -8.00 34.85
N SER A 329 12.83 -6.91 34.28
CA SER A 329 13.55 -6.13 33.27
C SER A 329 14.87 -5.60 33.82
N ASN A 330 15.94 -5.71 33.03
CA ASN A 330 17.23 -5.08 33.29
C ASN A 330 17.38 -3.72 32.56
N GLN A 331 16.28 -3.20 31.99
CA GLN A 331 16.19 -1.96 31.22
C GLN A 331 16.99 -1.93 29.91
N GLN A 332 17.50 -3.06 29.41
CA GLN A 332 18.19 -3.08 28.11
C GLN A 332 17.20 -2.94 26.95
N PHE A 333 15.98 -3.47 27.09
CA PHE A 333 14.93 -3.31 26.09
C PHE A 333 14.56 -1.82 25.89
N ASP A 334 14.52 -1.06 26.99
CA ASP A 334 14.22 0.39 26.99
C ASP A 334 15.28 1.22 26.25
N LYS A 335 16.47 0.67 26.01
CA LYS A 335 17.60 1.33 25.33
C LYS A 335 17.67 1.03 23.84
N ILE A 336 16.80 0.15 23.35
CA ILE A 336 16.75 -0.16 21.93
C ILE A 336 16.11 1.01 21.19
N ILE A 337 16.80 1.47 20.15
CA ILE A 337 16.33 2.52 19.24
C ILE A 337 16.36 2.00 17.81
N PHE A 338 15.42 2.46 17.00
CA PHE A 338 15.60 2.48 15.55
C PHE A 338 16.41 3.73 15.21
N TYR A 339 17.44 3.55 14.39
CA TYR A 339 18.30 4.62 13.92
C TYR A 339 18.75 4.30 12.49
N SER A 340 18.95 5.33 11.67
CA SER A 340 19.60 5.16 10.36
C SER A 340 21.09 5.49 10.50
N SER A 341 21.95 4.62 9.95
CA SER A 341 23.39 4.85 9.89
C SER A 341 23.80 5.70 8.69
N GLU A 342 22.89 5.96 7.75
CA GLU A 342 23.22 6.81 6.62
C GLU A 342 23.62 8.19 7.14
N PRO A 343 24.74 8.76 6.66
CA PRO A 343 25.13 10.10 7.07
C PRO A 343 23.92 11.00 6.79
N PRO A 344 23.46 11.78 7.77
CA PRO A 344 22.31 12.63 7.57
C PRO A 344 22.58 13.40 6.30
N ASN A 345 21.75 13.17 5.28
CA ASN A 345 21.56 14.17 4.25
C ASN A 345 21.40 15.47 5.05
N PRO A 346 22.23 16.51 4.86
CA PRO A 346 22.19 17.68 5.72
C PRO A 346 20.82 18.36 5.77
N ASN A 347 19.92 17.99 4.84
CA ASN A 347 18.54 18.42 4.75
C ASN A 347 17.52 17.44 5.37
N ARG A 348 17.93 16.26 5.85
CA ARG A 348 17.07 15.30 6.58
C ARG A 348 17.46 15.28 8.06
N ASN A 349 16.53 15.66 8.93
CA ASN A 349 16.67 15.43 10.37
C ASN A 349 16.90 13.93 10.60
N THR A 350 17.73 13.52 11.56
CA THR A 350 17.85 12.11 11.95
C THR A 350 16.62 11.72 12.75
N LEU A 351 15.78 10.83 12.20
CA LEU A 351 14.68 10.20 12.94
C LEU A 351 15.29 9.04 13.72
N GLU A 352 15.44 9.23 15.02
CA GLU A 352 15.72 8.19 15.96
C GLU A 352 14.55 8.09 16.93
N PHE A 353 14.09 6.89 17.21
CA PHE A 353 13.00 6.67 18.16
C PHE A 353 13.22 5.37 18.92
N THR A 354 12.75 5.35 20.16
CA THR A 354 12.83 4.16 21.01
C THR A 354 11.80 3.13 20.58
N ILE A 355 11.97 1.88 21.00
CA ILE A 355 10.91 0.87 20.87
C ILE A 355 9.62 1.33 21.54
N LYS A 356 9.71 2.09 22.64
CA LYS A 356 8.54 2.65 23.31
C LYS A 356 7.77 3.60 22.39
N ASP A 357 8.45 4.57 21.80
CA ASP A 357 7.84 5.54 20.90
C ASP A 357 7.15 4.84 19.72
N TRP A 358 7.80 3.82 19.16
CA TRP A 358 7.20 3.01 18.10
C TRP A 358 5.92 2.29 18.55
N LEU A 359 5.97 1.55 19.65
CA LEU A 359 4.83 0.79 20.15
C LEU A 359 3.66 1.70 20.55
N ASP A 360 3.96 2.89 21.08
CA ASP A 360 2.96 3.91 21.38
C ASP A 360 2.30 4.44 20.09
N SER A 361 3.06 4.60 19.00
CA SER A 361 2.52 5.05 17.71
C SER A 361 1.58 4.03 17.04
N ILE A 362 1.70 2.74 17.35
CA ILE A 362 0.83 1.67 16.81
C ILE A 362 -0.57 1.74 17.45
N VAL A 363 -0.64 2.11 18.73
CA VAL A 363 -1.90 2.09 19.49
C VAL A 363 -2.68 3.40 19.38
N ASP A 364 -2.04 4.47 18.93
CA ASP A 364 -2.65 5.77 18.77
C ASP A 364 -3.51 5.83 17.50
N ASP A 365 -4.83 5.72 17.68
CA ASP A 365 -5.80 5.82 16.59
C ASP A 365 -5.77 7.21 15.89
N ALA A 366 -5.09 8.23 16.47
CA ALA A 366 -4.90 9.55 15.85
C ALA A 366 -3.73 9.61 14.86
N VAL A 367 -2.78 8.66 14.95
CA VAL A 367 -1.64 8.58 14.05
C VAL A 367 -2.04 7.74 12.83
N ALA A 368 -1.93 8.32 11.65
CA ALA A 368 -2.34 7.66 10.41
C ALA A 368 -1.44 6.48 10.02
N THR A 369 -0.19 6.46 10.50
CA THR A 369 0.86 5.51 10.10
C THR A 369 1.87 5.35 11.24
N ASP A 370 2.23 4.12 11.61
CA ASP A 370 3.18 3.90 12.70
C ASP A 370 4.59 4.43 12.38
N LEU A 371 5.38 4.67 13.43
CA LEU A 371 6.71 5.28 13.29
C LEU A 371 7.70 4.42 12.49
N LEU A 372 7.59 3.08 12.51
CA LEU A 372 8.51 2.23 11.74
C LEU A 372 8.22 2.33 10.24
N THR A 373 6.94 2.37 9.87
CA THR A 373 6.52 2.63 8.49
C THR A 373 7.01 4.01 8.03
N THR A 374 6.84 5.05 8.85
CA THR A 374 7.33 6.41 8.54
C THR A 374 8.84 6.45 8.41
N PHE A 375 9.55 5.76 9.29
CA PHE A 375 11.01 5.65 9.27
C PHE A 375 11.51 4.95 8.01
N ASP A 376 10.91 3.82 7.64
CA ASP A 376 11.30 3.10 6.44
C ASP A 376 11.04 3.91 5.16
N ALA A 377 9.92 4.66 5.13
CA ALA A 377 9.62 5.61 4.06
C ALA A 377 10.63 6.75 3.95
N THR A 378 11.13 7.24 5.08
CA THR A 378 11.97 8.44 5.13
C THR A 378 13.45 8.13 4.86
N TYR A 379 13.95 6.98 5.29
CA TYR A 379 15.39 6.65 5.21
C TYR A 379 15.72 5.53 4.25
N TYR A 380 14.74 4.73 3.82
CA TYR A 380 14.97 3.59 2.93
C TYR A 380 14.04 3.69 1.72
N ASP A 381 13.42 2.59 1.32
CA ASP A 381 12.63 2.50 0.09
C ASP A 381 11.13 2.30 0.35
N ASN A 382 10.67 2.61 1.57
CA ASN A 382 9.26 2.53 1.93
C ASN A 382 8.68 1.13 1.65
N SER A 383 9.35 0.09 2.11
CA SER A 383 8.93 -1.31 1.96
C SER A 383 8.03 -1.76 3.11
N ILE A 384 8.33 -1.36 4.35
CA ILE A 384 7.60 -1.75 5.55
C ILE A 384 6.35 -0.88 5.69
N GLY A 385 5.17 -1.49 5.72
CA GLY A 385 3.91 -0.77 5.92
C GLY A 385 3.50 0.13 4.75
N PHE A 386 4.15 0.02 3.59
CA PHE A 386 3.90 0.84 2.40
C PHE A 386 2.44 0.90 1.98
N LEU A 387 1.74 -0.24 2.08
CA LEU A 387 0.34 -0.37 1.67
C LEU A 387 -0.61 0.16 2.76
N ALA A 388 -0.08 0.78 3.81
CA ALA A 388 -0.80 1.38 4.91
C ALA A 388 -1.87 0.41 5.46
N ASN A 389 -3.14 0.79 5.34
CA ASN A 389 -4.28 0.02 5.83
C ASN A 389 -4.85 -1.01 4.84
N ALA A 390 -4.11 -1.33 3.78
CA ALA A 390 -4.52 -2.34 2.82
C ALA A 390 -4.77 -3.68 3.51
N ILE A 391 -5.86 -4.33 3.10
CA ILE A 391 -6.32 -5.64 3.56
C ILE A 391 -6.99 -6.34 2.38
N GLU A 392 -6.92 -7.66 2.36
CA GLU A 392 -7.66 -8.49 1.42
C GLU A 392 -8.36 -9.61 2.17
N ASN A 393 -9.26 -10.33 1.51
CA ASN A 393 -10.03 -11.38 2.13
C ASN A 393 -9.32 -12.73 2.10
N VAL A 394 -9.52 -13.53 3.15
CA VAL A 394 -9.20 -14.96 3.08
C VAL A 394 -10.06 -15.61 1.99
N ILE A 395 -9.42 -16.44 1.13
CA ILE A 395 -10.05 -17.12 -0.01
C ILE A 395 -11.43 -17.69 0.34
N GLY A 396 -12.44 -17.30 -0.45
CA GLY A 396 -13.82 -17.79 -0.30
C GLY A 396 -14.57 -17.24 0.92
N THR A 397 -14.08 -16.17 1.55
CA THR A 397 -14.72 -15.53 2.72
C THR A 397 -14.74 -14.01 2.60
N ALA A 398 -15.39 -13.33 3.55
CA ALA A 398 -15.29 -11.89 3.75
C ALA A 398 -14.36 -11.51 4.92
N ARG A 399 -13.51 -12.45 5.38
CA ARG A 399 -12.58 -12.20 6.48
C ARG A 399 -11.38 -11.43 5.95
N ALA A 400 -11.32 -10.14 6.23
CA ALA A 400 -10.18 -9.30 5.92
C ALA A 400 -8.93 -9.68 6.73
N VAL A 401 -7.77 -9.68 6.09
CA VAL A 401 -6.45 -9.98 6.66
C VAL A 401 -5.38 -9.05 6.06
N PRO A 402 -4.30 -8.74 6.80
CA PRO A 402 -3.21 -7.90 6.31
C PRO A 402 -2.34 -8.61 5.25
N LEU A 403 -1.54 -7.83 4.53
CA LEU A 403 -0.60 -8.27 3.51
C LEU A 403 0.82 -8.36 4.06
N PHE A 404 1.55 -9.38 3.61
CA PHE A 404 2.93 -9.64 3.99
C PHE A 404 3.75 -9.95 2.75
N GLU A 405 5.01 -9.54 2.77
CA GLU A 405 6.03 -9.92 1.81
C GLU A 405 7.01 -10.92 2.46
N PHE A 406 7.25 -12.03 1.78
CA PHE A 406 8.18 -13.07 2.18
C PHE A 406 9.47 -12.93 1.39
N ARG A 407 10.56 -12.62 2.10
CA ARG A 407 11.86 -12.26 1.51
C ARG A 407 12.94 -13.29 1.84
N TYR A 408 14.10 -13.13 1.20
CA TYR A 408 15.28 -13.99 1.40
C TYR A 408 15.02 -15.47 1.12
N LEU A 409 14.06 -15.73 0.23
CA LEU A 409 13.79 -17.07 -0.25
C LEU A 409 15.01 -17.59 -1.02
N PRO A 410 15.23 -18.91 -1.07
CA PRO A 410 16.36 -19.47 -1.78
C PRO A 410 16.38 -19.02 -3.24
N GLY A 411 17.53 -18.57 -3.72
CA GLY A 411 17.66 -18.16 -5.12
C GLY A 411 17.38 -19.31 -6.08
N ILE A 412 16.55 -19.05 -7.09
CA ILE A 412 16.06 -20.02 -8.07
C ILE A 412 16.57 -19.70 -9.47
N LYS A 413 16.64 -20.71 -10.33
CA LYS A 413 16.97 -20.50 -11.74
C LYS A 413 15.76 -19.96 -12.51
N THR A 414 16.00 -19.28 -13.63
CA THR A 414 14.93 -18.89 -14.57
C THR A 414 14.02 -20.07 -14.94
N THR A 415 14.61 -21.25 -15.15
CA THR A 415 13.87 -22.48 -15.50
C THR A 415 13.01 -23.04 -14.37
N GLU A 416 13.15 -22.51 -13.14
CA GLU A 416 12.45 -22.96 -11.94
C GLU A 416 11.30 -22.01 -11.55
N PHE A 417 11.15 -20.83 -12.18
CA PHE A 417 10.13 -19.80 -11.87
C PHE A 417 8.75 -20.40 -11.62
N SER A 418 8.23 -21.12 -12.61
CA SER A 418 6.89 -21.70 -12.54
C SER A 418 6.74 -22.76 -11.44
N THR A 419 7.75 -23.60 -11.24
CA THR A 419 7.67 -24.68 -10.24
C THR A 419 7.71 -24.11 -8.82
N THR A 420 8.60 -23.15 -8.59
CA THR A 420 8.70 -22.49 -7.28
C THR A 420 7.44 -21.70 -6.94
N VAL A 421 6.90 -20.94 -7.90
CA VAL A 421 5.65 -20.19 -7.69
C VAL A 421 4.46 -21.11 -7.44
N ASP A 422 4.36 -22.24 -8.13
CA ASP A 422 3.32 -23.26 -7.89
C ASP A 422 3.42 -23.84 -6.45
N GLU A 423 4.63 -24.13 -5.98
CA GLU A 423 4.86 -24.60 -4.61
C GLU A 423 4.52 -23.54 -3.54
N VAL A 424 4.80 -22.27 -3.83
CA VAL A 424 4.44 -21.13 -2.97
C VAL A 424 2.93 -20.93 -2.94
N GLU A 425 2.26 -20.88 -4.10
CA GLU A 425 0.80 -20.70 -4.19
C GLU A 425 0.07 -21.81 -3.43
N LYS A 426 0.50 -23.07 -3.58
CA LYS A 426 -0.06 -24.22 -2.84
C LYS A 426 0.08 -24.06 -1.33
N GLU A 427 1.22 -23.59 -0.84
CA GLU A 427 1.40 -23.36 0.60
C GLU A 427 0.51 -22.22 1.11
N LEU A 428 0.41 -21.10 0.37
CA LEU A 428 -0.47 -19.98 0.70
C LEU A 428 -1.95 -20.39 0.72
N VAL A 429 -2.42 -21.08 -0.32
CA VAL A 429 -3.79 -21.63 -0.38
C VAL A 429 -4.05 -22.60 0.78
N GLY A 430 -3.04 -23.39 1.16
CA GLY A 430 -3.07 -24.26 2.34
C GLY A 430 -3.32 -23.46 3.62
N TYR A 431 -2.63 -22.34 3.82
CA TYR A 431 -2.85 -21.45 4.96
C TYR A 431 -4.22 -20.78 4.95
N HIS A 432 -4.70 -20.28 3.82
CA HIS A 432 -6.05 -19.73 3.69
C HIS A 432 -7.11 -20.78 4.06
N THR A 433 -6.95 -22.01 3.58
CA THR A 433 -7.88 -23.11 3.86
C THR A 433 -7.86 -23.50 5.35
N ALA A 434 -6.66 -23.65 5.94
CA ALA A 434 -6.49 -24.08 7.33
C ALA A 434 -7.06 -23.06 8.33
N PHE A 435 -6.93 -21.77 8.05
CA PHE A 435 -7.31 -20.69 8.96
C PHE A 435 -8.56 -19.92 8.52
N GLN A 436 -9.29 -20.43 7.53
CA GLN A 436 -10.53 -19.83 7.01
C GLN A 436 -11.57 -19.57 8.10
N LYS A 437 -11.67 -20.50 9.06
CA LYS A 437 -12.66 -20.48 10.15
C LYS A 437 -12.08 -20.13 11.50
N SER A 438 -10.79 -19.79 11.57
CA SER A 438 -10.22 -19.38 12.84
C SER A 438 -10.99 -18.18 13.37
N PRO A 439 -11.19 -18.09 14.70
CA PRO A 439 -12.01 -17.05 15.30
C PRO A 439 -11.32 -15.69 15.12
N SER A 440 -11.50 -15.06 13.97
CA SER A 440 -11.48 -13.61 13.90
C SER A 440 -12.65 -13.17 14.75
N ILE A 441 -12.40 -12.36 15.78
CA ILE A 441 -13.48 -11.60 16.39
C ILE A 441 -14.06 -10.75 15.26
N GLN A 442 -15.16 -11.22 14.67
CA GLN A 442 -15.84 -10.51 13.59
C GLN A 442 -16.16 -9.14 14.15
N LYS A 443 -15.47 -8.12 13.63
CA LYS A 443 -15.76 -6.72 13.91
C LYS A 443 -17.24 -6.52 13.62
N ARG A 444 -18.04 -6.34 14.67
CA ARG A 444 -19.37 -5.74 14.54
C ARG A 444 -19.15 -4.34 13.98
N GLY A 445 -19.31 -4.19 12.67
CA GLY A 445 -19.59 -2.93 11.98
C GLY A 445 -18.49 -1.86 12.02
N LEU A 446 -17.26 -2.18 11.59
CA LEU A 446 -16.40 -1.11 11.05
C LEU A 446 -16.94 -0.77 9.66
N SER A 447 -17.61 0.38 9.62
CA SER A 447 -18.29 0.97 8.46
C SER A 447 -17.37 1.04 7.23
N TRP A 448 -17.88 0.64 6.07
CA TRP A 448 -17.27 0.65 4.73
C TRP A 448 -16.77 2.03 4.23
N TYR A 449 -16.82 3.07 5.07
CA TYR A 449 -16.59 4.46 4.70
C TYR A 449 -15.15 4.80 4.32
N ASN A 450 -14.14 4.06 4.82
CA ASN A 450 -12.75 4.44 4.56
C ASN A 450 -12.27 4.05 3.15
N ALA A 451 -12.67 2.88 2.62
CA ALA A 451 -12.27 2.44 1.27
C ALA A 451 -12.95 3.26 0.15
N ALA A 452 -14.25 3.57 0.30
CA ALA A 452 -14.99 4.39 -0.66
C ALA A 452 -14.48 5.84 -0.71
N SER A 453 -14.01 6.38 0.42
CA SER A 453 -13.40 7.71 0.48
C SER A 453 -12.06 7.79 -0.26
N TRP A 454 -11.31 6.68 -0.33
CA TRP A 454 -10.03 6.62 -1.03
C TRP A 454 -10.25 6.50 -2.56
N LEU A 455 -11.12 5.60 -3.02
CA LEU A 455 -11.41 5.43 -4.46
C LEU A 455 -12.01 6.71 -5.09
N LYS A 456 -12.88 7.41 -4.36
CA LYS A 456 -13.55 8.62 -4.83
C LYS A 456 -12.61 9.84 -4.89
N ARG A 457 -11.59 9.89 -4.03
CA ARG A 457 -10.53 10.92 -4.07
C ARG A 457 -9.64 10.77 -5.31
N ARG A 458 -9.36 9.53 -5.75
CA ARG A 458 -8.54 9.25 -6.94
C ARG A 458 -9.28 9.49 -8.26
N GLN A 459 -10.57 9.17 -8.33
CA GLN A 459 -11.40 9.47 -9.53
C GLN A 459 -11.56 10.98 -9.77
N ASN A 460 -11.67 11.78 -8.70
CA ASN A 460 -11.78 13.23 -8.83
C ASN A 460 -10.46 13.90 -9.27
N ALA A 461 -9.30 13.35 -8.86
CA ALA A 461 -7.99 13.81 -9.32
C ALA A 461 -7.77 13.52 -10.83
N ASN A 462 -8.15 12.34 -11.32
CA ASN A 462 -7.98 11.98 -12.73
C ASN A 462 -8.96 12.70 -13.68
N THR A 463 -10.14 13.08 -13.20
CA THR A 463 -11.13 13.81 -14.03
C THR A 463 -10.72 15.28 -14.22
N ALA A 464 -9.94 15.86 -13.30
CA ALA A 464 -9.45 17.24 -13.40
C ALA A 464 -8.31 17.41 -14.42
N CYS A 465 -7.54 16.35 -14.72
CA CYS A 465 -6.43 16.42 -15.69
C CYS A 465 -6.87 16.34 -17.16
N ASN A 466 -8.06 15.81 -17.48
CA ASN A 466 -8.49 15.59 -18.88
C ASN A 466 -9.40 16.68 -19.46
N ALA A 467 -9.64 17.78 -18.74
CA ALA A 467 -10.55 18.84 -19.18
C ALA A 467 -9.83 20.07 -19.75
N THR A 468 -8.88 19.90 -20.68
CA THR A 468 -8.55 20.98 -21.62
C THR A 468 -7.91 20.43 -22.89
N ILE A 469 -8.61 20.57 -24.02
CA ILE A 469 -8.16 20.81 -25.42
C ILE A 469 -9.19 20.18 -26.38
N ASN A 470 -9.96 21.03 -27.05
CA ASN A 470 -10.44 20.83 -28.42
C ASN A 470 -10.76 22.21 -29.01
N PRO A 471 -10.35 22.50 -30.25
CA PRO A 471 -11.29 22.43 -31.38
C PRO A 471 -10.58 21.90 -32.67
N GLU A 472 -11.17 21.44 -33.79
CA GLU A 472 -12.41 21.66 -34.56
C GLU A 472 -12.74 20.39 -35.43
N GLU A 473 -14.01 20.25 -35.85
CA GLU A 473 -14.56 19.32 -36.87
C GLU A 473 -14.37 19.87 -38.32
N PRO A 474 -14.87 19.27 -39.45
CA PRO A 474 -15.46 17.93 -39.73
C PRO A 474 -15.05 17.30 -41.11
N ALA A 475 -15.39 16.01 -41.35
CA ALA A 475 -16.00 15.57 -42.62
C ALA A 475 -16.43 14.07 -42.64
N GLN A 476 -17.57 13.86 -43.32
CA GLN A 476 -18.36 12.66 -43.58
C GLN A 476 -17.70 11.53 -44.44
N ILE A 477 -18.26 10.30 -44.39
CA ILE A 477 -18.99 9.59 -45.50
C ILE A 477 -18.96 8.03 -45.36
N SER A 478 -20.18 7.46 -45.24
CA SER A 478 -20.79 6.24 -45.86
C SER A 478 -20.30 4.78 -45.69
N ASN A 479 -21.27 3.96 -45.24
CA ASN A 479 -21.91 2.78 -45.87
C ASN A 479 -21.20 1.43 -46.13
N SER A 480 -22.01 0.39 -45.82
CA SER A 480 -22.22 -0.91 -46.50
C SER A 480 -21.22 -2.04 -46.20
N ALA A 481 -21.52 -3.34 -46.27
CA ALA A 481 -22.71 -4.21 -46.26
C ALA A 481 -22.19 -5.65 -46.48
N GLY A 482 -22.92 -6.69 -46.05
CA GLY A 482 -22.82 -8.08 -46.58
C GLY A 482 -22.16 -9.09 -45.64
N LEU A 483 -22.86 -10.13 -45.14
CA LEU A 483 -23.21 -11.42 -45.80
C LEU A 483 -21.94 -12.23 -46.17
N SER A 484 -21.75 -13.53 -45.92
CA SER A 484 -22.64 -14.64 -45.54
C SER A 484 -21.82 -15.90 -45.13
N SER A 485 -22.39 -16.68 -44.21
CA SER A 485 -22.35 -18.15 -43.99
C SER A 485 -21.61 -19.12 -44.92
N SER A 486 -21.04 -20.20 -44.35
CA SER A 486 -21.24 -21.67 -44.62
C SER A 486 -20.04 -22.47 -44.04
N ILE A 487 -20.10 -23.39 -43.06
CA ILE A 487 -20.80 -24.67 -42.77
C ILE A 487 -20.50 -25.83 -43.74
N ILE A 488 -19.72 -26.83 -43.24
CA ILE A 488 -19.61 -28.27 -43.59
C ILE A 488 -19.13 -28.95 -42.28
N SER A 489 -19.87 -29.72 -41.44
CA SER A 489 -20.49 -31.09 -41.53
C SER A 489 -19.49 -32.19 -41.94
N GLU A 490 -19.16 -33.30 -41.26
CA GLU A 490 -19.86 -34.18 -40.31
C GLU A 490 -18.88 -35.30 -39.83
N SER A 491 -18.98 -35.75 -38.55
CA SER A 491 -19.00 -37.16 -38.03
C SER A 491 -17.84 -38.19 -38.25
N PRO A 492 -17.76 -39.34 -37.52
CA PRO A 492 -18.49 -39.80 -36.31
C PRO A 492 -17.65 -40.54 -35.21
N LEU A 493 -18.30 -40.74 -34.04
CA LEU A 493 -18.28 -41.83 -33.04
C LEU A 493 -16.97 -42.59 -32.69
N THR A 494 -16.70 -42.76 -31.39
CA THR A 494 -16.88 -44.06 -30.68
C THR A 494 -16.76 -43.96 -29.15
N THR A 495 -17.48 -44.88 -28.51
CA THR A 495 -17.81 -45.13 -27.10
C THR A 495 -16.66 -45.64 -26.20
N GLY A 496 -16.72 -45.36 -24.88
CA GLY A 496 -15.93 -46.07 -23.87
C GLY A 496 -16.35 -45.77 -22.42
N THR A 497 -16.91 -46.78 -21.76
CA THR A 497 -17.47 -46.84 -20.39
C THR A 497 -16.44 -47.19 -19.30
N GLY A 498 -16.71 -46.81 -18.04
CA GLY A 498 -16.14 -47.43 -16.81
C GLY A 498 -16.15 -46.47 -15.60
N GLU A 499 -17.13 -46.55 -14.67
CA GLU A 499 -17.09 -47.25 -13.36
C GLU A 499 -15.89 -46.86 -12.47
N SER A 500 -16.06 -46.00 -11.45
CA SER A 500 -16.56 -46.26 -10.08
C SER A 500 -15.68 -47.20 -9.23
N THR A 501 -15.06 -46.67 -8.16
CA THR A 501 -15.15 -47.26 -6.80
C THR A 501 -14.58 -46.34 -5.72
N THR A 502 -15.28 -46.37 -4.58
CA THR A 502 -15.05 -45.67 -3.32
C THR A 502 -14.55 -46.67 -2.29
N THR A 503 -13.61 -46.30 -1.40
CA THR A 503 -13.44 -47.01 -0.11
C THR A 503 -12.98 -46.08 1.01
N GLN A 504 -13.77 -46.05 2.08
CA GLN A 504 -13.44 -45.53 3.42
C GLN A 504 -12.64 -46.56 4.23
N SER A 505 -11.82 -46.11 5.18
CA SER A 505 -11.64 -46.83 6.46
C SER A 505 -11.10 -45.92 7.56
N SER A 506 -11.79 -45.96 8.70
CA SER A 506 -11.49 -45.49 10.05
C SER A 506 -10.44 -46.35 10.77
N GLU A 507 -9.77 -45.82 11.81
CA GLU A 507 -9.79 -46.34 13.21
C GLU A 507 -8.83 -45.60 14.17
N ALA A 508 -9.04 -45.83 15.47
CA ALA A 508 -8.61 -45.04 16.61
C ALA A 508 -7.70 -45.79 17.61
N SER A 509 -6.96 -45.00 18.42
CA SER A 509 -6.50 -45.20 19.82
C SER A 509 -5.54 -46.35 20.19
N SER A 510 -4.50 -46.03 20.99
CA SER A 510 -4.36 -46.49 22.39
C SER A 510 -3.04 -46.01 23.01
N GLY A 511 -3.11 -45.61 24.29
CA GLY A 511 -1.96 -45.22 25.12
C GLY A 511 -1.36 -46.38 25.92
N VAL A 512 -0.14 -46.18 26.42
CA VAL A 512 0.53 -47.05 27.40
C VAL A 512 1.28 -46.17 28.41
N VAL A 513 1.07 -46.47 29.70
CA VAL A 513 1.70 -45.91 30.89
C VAL A 513 2.88 -46.80 31.29
N PHE A 514 4.02 -46.23 31.72
CA PHE A 514 4.84 -46.82 32.80
C PHE A 514 5.73 -45.76 33.48
N SER A 515 5.62 -45.72 34.81
CA SER A 515 6.47 -45.06 35.80
C SER A 515 7.82 -45.77 35.98
N THR A 516 8.90 -45.05 36.35
CA THR A 516 9.66 -45.25 37.62
C THR A 516 10.94 -44.40 37.72
N LEU A 517 11.06 -43.75 38.90
CA LEU A 517 12.20 -43.61 39.81
C LEU A 517 13.42 -42.70 39.50
N GLU A 518 13.62 -41.78 40.45
CA GLU A 518 14.81 -40.96 40.75
C GLU A 518 16.05 -41.81 41.09
N PRO A 519 17.26 -41.21 41.12
CA PRO A 519 17.74 -40.66 42.39
C PRO A 519 18.50 -39.32 42.32
N GLU A 520 18.39 -38.58 43.41
CA GLU A 520 19.24 -37.45 43.82
C GLU A 520 20.74 -37.82 43.85
N ILE A 521 21.63 -36.94 43.36
CA ILE A 521 22.93 -36.65 44.00
C ILE A 521 23.30 -35.17 43.81
N SER A 522 23.53 -34.52 44.94
CA SER A 522 24.10 -33.19 45.16
C SER A 522 25.61 -33.11 44.85
N SER A 523 26.06 -32.00 44.26
CA SER A 523 27.06 -31.07 44.86
C SER A 523 28.05 -30.40 43.88
N LYS A 524 28.16 -29.08 44.05
CA LYS A 524 29.36 -28.22 44.02
C LYS A 524 30.24 -28.11 42.75
N SER A 525 30.23 -26.88 42.21
CA SER A 525 31.32 -26.18 41.49
C SER A 525 32.64 -26.21 42.29
N PRO A 526 33.86 -26.12 41.66
CA PRO A 526 34.33 -24.88 41.02
C PRO A 526 35.28 -25.03 39.80
N GLY A 527 35.29 -24.00 38.94
CA GLY A 527 36.50 -23.22 38.60
C GLY A 527 37.58 -23.77 37.64
N ASN A 528 37.62 -23.14 36.46
CA ASN A 528 38.78 -22.45 35.85
C ASN A 528 39.96 -23.22 35.18
N SER A 529 40.25 -22.75 33.95
CA SER A 529 41.56 -22.51 33.32
C SER A 529 42.33 -23.56 32.46
N ASN A 530 42.61 -23.12 31.23
CA ASN A 530 43.86 -23.17 30.43
C ASN A 530 44.32 -24.42 29.64
N ASN A 531 44.42 -24.20 28.32
CA ASN A 531 45.50 -24.52 27.36
C ASN A 531 46.59 -25.52 27.76
N VAL A 532 46.80 -26.58 26.95
CA VAL A 532 48.13 -27.07 26.51
C VAL A 532 48.03 -27.80 25.15
N ILE A 533 48.96 -27.45 24.26
CA ILE A 533 49.34 -28.07 22.99
C ILE A 533 50.18 -29.34 23.25
N ALA A 534 49.95 -30.45 22.55
CA ALA A 534 51.03 -31.39 22.21
C ALA A 534 50.70 -32.34 21.05
N THR A 535 51.67 -32.37 20.15
CA THR A 535 51.91 -33.04 18.86
C THR A 535 52.23 -34.56 18.95
N SER A 536 51.95 -35.29 17.85
CA SER A 536 52.79 -36.37 17.22
C SER A 536 52.92 -37.76 17.91
N THR A 537 53.01 -38.96 17.30
CA THR A 537 52.92 -39.55 15.92
C THR A 537 53.03 -41.13 16.04
N ILE A 538 52.61 -41.89 15.00
CA ILE A 538 52.98 -43.28 14.54
C ILE A 538 52.27 -44.49 15.22
N ILE A 539 51.29 -45.24 14.63
CA ILE A 539 51.26 -46.30 13.55
C ILE A 539 52.01 -47.63 13.95
N PRO A 540 51.54 -48.89 13.72
CA PRO A 540 50.82 -49.45 12.53
C PRO A 540 49.70 -50.52 12.72
N GLY A 541 49.00 -50.79 11.60
CA GLY A 541 48.32 -52.06 11.27
C GLY A 541 46.82 -51.89 10.93
N ALA A 542 46.41 -51.58 9.71
CA ALA A 542 46.29 -52.44 8.51
C ALA A 542 45.10 -53.44 8.56
N GLU A 543 43.96 -53.06 7.97
CA GLU A 543 43.14 -53.94 7.13
C GLU A 543 42.25 -53.07 6.19
N THR A 544 42.35 -53.36 4.90
CA THR A 544 41.79 -52.64 3.75
C THR A 544 40.68 -53.45 3.11
N ILE A 545 39.46 -52.89 2.93
CA ILE A 545 38.48 -53.36 1.93
C ILE A 545 37.64 -52.19 1.37
N SER A 546 37.93 -51.80 0.11
CA SER A 546 37.05 -51.21 -0.93
C SER A 546 37.96 -50.77 -2.09
N PRO A 547 37.53 -50.74 -3.38
CA PRO A 547 36.20 -50.27 -3.82
C PRO A 547 35.57 -51.02 -5.01
N ALA A 548 34.30 -50.73 -5.30
CA ALA A 548 33.69 -50.97 -6.60
C ALA A 548 33.22 -49.62 -7.19
N VAL A 549 33.90 -49.19 -8.24
CA VAL A 549 33.51 -48.13 -9.16
C VAL A 549 33.27 -48.83 -10.50
N GLU A 550 32.08 -48.70 -11.05
CA GLU A 550 31.75 -49.23 -12.38
C GLU A 550 31.65 -48.05 -13.36
N SER A 551 32.53 -48.08 -14.35
CA SER A 551 32.76 -47.04 -15.36
C SER A 551 32.07 -47.37 -16.69
N LEU A 552 31.75 -46.31 -17.44
CA LEU A 552 31.40 -46.28 -18.86
C LEU A 552 32.21 -47.25 -19.76
N PRO A 553 31.67 -47.54 -20.95
CA PRO A 553 32.51 -47.67 -22.14
C PRO A 553 32.12 -46.69 -23.26
N GLN A 554 33.14 -45.99 -23.79
CA GLN A 554 33.16 -45.48 -25.16
C GLN A 554 33.67 -46.58 -26.10
N THR A 555 33.20 -46.61 -27.34
CA THR A 555 34.00 -47.09 -28.48
C THR A 555 33.56 -46.43 -29.78
N THR A 556 34.56 -45.98 -30.53
CA THR A 556 34.48 -45.35 -31.85
C THR A 556 35.11 -46.30 -32.87
N GLN A 557 34.51 -46.52 -34.05
CA GLN A 557 35.19 -46.52 -35.37
C GLN A 557 34.26 -46.87 -36.56
N GLN A 558 34.08 -45.86 -37.44
CA GLN A 558 34.18 -45.82 -38.91
C GLN A 558 33.66 -46.92 -39.87
N ALA A 559 32.78 -46.44 -40.77
CA ALA A 559 32.81 -46.45 -42.25
C ALA A 559 32.42 -47.70 -43.07
N SER A 560 31.35 -47.56 -43.87
CA SER A 560 31.42 -47.77 -45.33
C SER A 560 30.27 -47.07 -46.08
N LEU A 561 30.60 -46.55 -47.27
CA LEU A 561 29.76 -45.82 -48.23
C LEU A 561 28.77 -46.74 -48.97
N VAL A 562 27.57 -46.23 -49.30
CA VAL A 562 27.00 -46.34 -50.67
C VAL A 562 26.21 -45.07 -51.01
N THR A 563 26.59 -44.51 -52.14
CA THR A 563 26.07 -43.35 -52.87
C THR A 563 24.85 -43.74 -53.70
N THR A 564 23.79 -42.92 -53.79
CA THR A 564 23.22 -42.51 -55.09
C THR A 564 22.32 -41.27 -54.99
N SER A 565 22.67 -40.31 -55.83
CA SER A 565 22.00 -39.08 -56.27
C SER A 565 20.86 -39.34 -57.27
N ILE A 566 19.96 -38.35 -57.47
CA ILE A 566 19.44 -37.75 -58.73
C ILE A 566 18.36 -36.72 -58.31
N GLN A 567 18.60 -35.42 -58.33
CA GLN A 567 18.48 -34.44 -59.43
C GLN A 567 17.07 -34.23 -60.01
N ALA A 568 16.70 -32.94 -60.01
CA ALA A 568 15.53 -32.31 -60.63
C ALA A 568 15.47 -32.47 -62.15
N VAL A 569 14.32 -32.10 -62.77
CA VAL A 569 14.21 -31.15 -63.90
C VAL A 569 12.75 -31.02 -64.39
N ALA A 570 12.34 -29.76 -64.60
CA ALA A 570 11.32 -29.17 -65.50
C ALA A 570 9.88 -29.75 -65.54
N GLY A 571 8.80 -28.97 -65.55
CA GLY A 571 8.58 -27.60 -66.01
C GLY A 571 7.77 -27.62 -67.31
N THR A 572 6.55 -27.05 -67.36
CA THR A 572 6.03 -26.16 -68.42
C THR A 572 4.54 -25.84 -68.28
N THR A 573 4.23 -24.65 -68.79
CA THR A 573 3.01 -23.85 -68.72
C THR A 573 2.07 -24.10 -69.91
N ALA A 574 0.79 -23.72 -69.72
CA ALA A 574 -0.07 -22.99 -70.66
C ALA A 574 -1.08 -23.73 -71.61
N LEU A 575 -2.34 -23.31 -71.45
CA LEU A 575 -3.31 -22.85 -72.48
C LEU A 575 -3.77 -23.80 -73.61
N THR A 576 -5.05 -24.20 -73.63
CA THR A 576 -6.16 -23.57 -74.41
C THR A 576 -7.40 -24.47 -74.61
N LYS A 577 -8.57 -23.82 -74.47
CA LYS A 577 -9.83 -23.87 -75.26
C LYS A 577 -10.57 -25.19 -75.58
N SER A 578 -11.90 -24.97 -75.63
CA SER A 578 -12.93 -25.67 -76.41
C SER A 578 -13.47 -26.94 -75.77
N GLY A 579 -14.78 -27.13 -75.57
CA GLY A 579 -15.94 -26.42 -76.06
C GLY A 579 -17.09 -27.43 -76.17
N SER A 580 -18.29 -26.96 -75.79
CA SER A 580 -19.60 -27.34 -76.33
C SER A 580 -20.14 -28.78 -76.18
N ALA A 581 -21.27 -28.83 -75.48
CA ALA A 581 -22.55 -29.42 -75.88
C ALA A 581 -22.70 -30.94 -76.02
N ALA A 582 -23.73 -31.45 -75.34
CA ALA A 582 -24.92 -32.12 -75.90
C ALA A 582 -25.41 -33.16 -74.88
N ALA A 583 -26.51 -32.90 -74.18
CA ALA A 583 -27.89 -33.06 -74.65
C ALA A 583 -28.46 -34.44 -74.29
N SER A 584 -29.75 -34.40 -73.94
CA SER A 584 -30.72 -35.51 -73.95
C SER A 584 -30.73 -36.39 -72.69
N LYS A 585 -31.87 -36.84 -72.15
CA LYS A 585 -33.30 -36.73 -72.50
C LYS A 585 -34.06 -37.57 -71.44
N LEU A 586 -35.30 -37.18 -71.13
CA LEU A 586 -36.50 -37.99 -70.79
C LEU A 586 -36.39 -39.02 -69.62
N LEU A 587 -37.38 -39.27 -68.76
CA LEU A 587 -38.85 -39.39 -68.85
C LEU A 587 -39.44 -39.08 -67.44
N ARG A 588 -40.49 -38.26 -67.28
CA ARG A 588 -41.94 -38.62 -67.23
C ARG A 588 -42.30 -39.93 -66.51
N ARG A 589 -43.04 -39.84 -65.38
CA ARG A 589 -44.50 -40.12 -65.33
C ARG A 589 -45.14 -39.86 -63.95
N ASP A 590 -46.35 -39.32 -64.02
CA ASP A 590 -47.38 -39.17 -63.00
C ASP A 590 -47.74 -40.50 -62.31
N THR A 591 -48.27 -40.50 -61.08
CA THR A 591 -49.73 -40.53 -60.80
C THR A 591 -50.06 -40.51 -59.30
N THR A 592 -51.13 -39.78 -59.02
CA THR A 592 -52.06 -39.73 -57.88
C THR A 592 -52.29 -41.01 -57.05
N ALA A 593 -52.39 -40.85 -55.73
CA ALA A 593 -53.47 -41.41 -54.89
C ALA A 593 -53.54 -40.71 -53.51
N ALA A 594 -54.69 -40.10 -53.21
CA ALA A 594 -55.26 -39.97 -51.85
C ALA A 594 -56.28 -41.12 -51.67
N PRO A 595 -56.86 -41.43 -50.49
CA PRO A 595 -56.89 -40.74 -49.19
C PRO A 595 -56.48 -41.68 -48.00
N THR A 596 -56.33 -41.25 -46.74
CA THR A 596 -57.41 -41.23 -45.72
C THR A 596 -56.82 -40.77 -44.38
N THR A 597 -57.64 -40.02 -43.65
CA THR A 597 -57.49 -39.38 -42.33
C THR A 597 -57.12 -40.29 -41.15
N THR A 598 -56.26 -39.79 -40.26
CA THR A 598 -56.41 -39.93 -38.78
C THR A 598 -55.73 -38.75 -38.08
N ASN A 599 -56.52 -38.05 -37.25
CA ASN A 599 -56.09 -36.95 -36.38
C ASN A 599 -55.13 -37.44 -35.29
N SER A 600 -53.99 -36.77 -35.14
CA SER A 600 -53.24 -36.76 -33.87
C SER A 600 -52.63 -35.37 -33.67
N THR A 601 -53.14 -34.66 -32.66
CA THR A 601 -52.67 -33.36 -32.19
C THR A 601 -51.24 -33.47 -31.67
N SER A 602 -50.28 -32.98 -32.45
CA SER A 602 -48.88 -32.78 -32.03
C SER A 602 -48.73 -31.38 -31.41
N PRO A 603 -48.08 -31.23 -30.24
CA PRO A 603 -47.84 -29.92 -29.64
C PRO A 603 -46.89 -29.10 -30.54
N SER A 604 -47.26 -27.85 -30.77
CA SER A 604 -46.49 -26.87 -31.55
C SER A 604 -45.11 -26.68 -30.91
N ALA A 605 -44.04 -26.99 -31.66
CA ALA A 605 -42.66 -26.77 -31.20
C ALA A 605 -42.41 -25.26 -31.06
N THR A 606 -42.05 -24.82 -29.87
CA THR A 606 -41.62 -23.45 -29.56
C THR A 606 -40.27 -23.20 -30.24
N SER A 607 -40.15 -22.15 -31.04
CA SER A 607 -38.91 -21.81 -31.74
C SER A 607 -37.82 -21.37 -30.75
N THR A 608 -36.64 -22.00 -30.80
CA THR A 608 -35.46 -21.61 -30.04
C THR A 608 -35.04 -20.17 -30.40
N PRO A 609 -34.79 -19.28 -29.41
CA PRO A 609 -34.32 -17.93 -29.68
C PRO A 609 -32.92 -17.95 -30.31
N ILE A 610 -32.70 -17.11 -31.33
CA ILE A 610 -31.37 -16.90 -31.91
C ILE A 610 -30.74 -15.71 -31.20
N CYS A 611 -29.56 -15.91 -30.61
CA CYS A 611 -28.82 -14.88 -29.89
C CYS A 611 -27.42 -14.70 -30.49
N SER A 612 -26.88 -13.48 -30.43
CA SER A 612 -25.49 -13.17 -30.79
C SER A 612 -24.72 -12.66 -29.59
N LEU A 613 -23.47 -13.11 -29.42
CA LEU A 613 -22.57 -12.59 -28.40
C LEU A 613 -22.13 -11.17 -28.78
N GLN A 614 -22.42 -10.21 -27.91
CA GLN A 614 -21.85 -8.88 -27.96
C GLN A 614 -20.57 -8.88 -27.12
N ASN A 615 -19.43 -8.63 -27.76
CA ASN A 615 -18.16 -8.50 -27.07
C ASN A 615 -18.09 -7.19 -26.26
N GLN A 616 -17.21 -7.17 -25.26
CA GLN A 616 -16.88 -5.94 -24.56
C GLN A 616 -16.23 -4.98 -25.55
N ASP A 617 -16.79 -3.77 -25.63
CA ASP A 617 -16.36 -2.69 -26.50
C ASP A 617 -16.56 -1.38 -25.73
N PRO A 618 -15.55 -0.93 -24.97
CA PRO A 618 -15.65 0.27 -24.14
C PRO A 618 -15.90 1.55 -24.93
N ASP A 619 -15.48 1.60 -26.20
CA ASP A 619 -15.65 2.77 -27.07
C ASP A 619 -17.11 2.94 -27.48
N GLU A 620 -17.86 1.83 -27.57
CA GLU A 620 -19.30 1.79 -27.84
C GLU A 620 -20.16 1.72 -26.55
N GLY A 621 -19.55 1.91 -25.37
CA GLY A 621 -20.25 1.90 -24.08
C GLY A 621 -20.67 0.50 -23.60
N VAL A 622 -20.10 -0.57 -24.17
CA VAL A 622 -20.35 -1.96 -23.77
C VAL A 622 -19.25 -2.45 -22.84
N TYR A 623 -19.46 -2.27 -21.53
CA TYR A 623 -18.45 -2.60 -20.52
C TYR A 623 -18.38 -4.08 -20.12
N THR A 624 -19.35 -4.90 -20.51
CA THR A 624 -19.37 -6.35 -20.23
C THR A 624 -19.95 -7.14 -21.40
N GLN A 625 -19.41 -8.35 -21.62
CA GLN A 625 -19.94 -9.27 -22.61
C GLN A 625 -21.36 -9.72 -22.24
N HIS A 626 -22.26 -9.78 -23.22
CA HIS A 626 -23.64 -10.20 -23.05
C HIS A 626 -24.21 -10.77 -24.35
N CYS A 627 -25.39 -11.37 -24.29
CA CYS A 627 -26.07 -11.95 -25.45
C CYS A 627 -27.20 -11.03 -25.92
N ILE A 628 -27.27 -10.79 -27.23
CA ILE A 628 -28.37 -10.06 -27.86
C ILE A 628 -29.28 -11.08 -28.55
N CYS A 629 -30.45 -11.32 -27.98
CA CYS A 629 -31.45 -12.27 -28.45
C CYS A 629 -32.63 -11.51 -29.08
N GLY A 630 -32.49 -11.10 -30.34
CA GLY A 630 -33.45 -10.19 -30.98
C GLY A 630 -33.36 -8.78 -30.37
N THR A 631 -34.42 -8.32 -29.69
CA THR A 631 -34.42 -7.02 -28.98
C THR A 631 -34.13 -7.14 -27.48
N VAL A 632 -33.84 -8.34 -26.98
CA VAL A 632 -33.63 -8.58 -25.54
C VAL A 632 -32.16 -8.85 -25.28
N THR A 633 -31.59 -8.11 -24.34
CA THR A 633 -30.27 -8.40 -23.79
C THR A 633 -30.38 -9.46 -22.70
N ALA A 634 -29.62 -10.53 -22.82
CA ALA A 634 -29.54 -11.62 -21.86
C ALA A 634 -28.09 -11.77 -21.35
N PRO A 635 -27.87 -12.25 -20.12
CA PRO A 635 -26.52 -12.47 -19.59
C PRO A 635 -25.77 -13.58 -20.37
N LEU A 636 -24.52 -13.89 -20.01
CA LEU A 636 -23.85 -15.09 -20.51
C LEU A 636 -24.34 -16.32 -19.73
N ILE A 637 -24.56 -17.43 -20.43
CA ILE A 637 -24.74 -18.74 -19.81
C ILE A 637 -23.37 -19.23 -19.36
N PHE A 638 -23.26 -19.62 -18.09
CA PHE A 638 -22.08 -20.29 -17.59
C PHE A 638 -21.99 -21.70 -18.17
N ILE A 639 -21.01 -21.93 -19.02
CA ILE A 639 -20.64 -23.25 -19.55
C ILE A 639 -19.28 -23.59 -18.96
N PRO A 640 -19.10 -24.73 -18.29
CA PRO A 640 -17.80 -25.17 -17.80
C PRO A 640 -16.75 -25.15 -18.92
N THR A 641 -15.57 -24.59 -18.66
CA THR A 641 -14.55 -24.26 -19.67
C THR A 641 -14.12 -25.46 -20.52
N ALA A 642 -14.19 -26.67 -19.97
CA ALA A 642 -13.90 -27.91 -20.69
C ALA A 642 -14.87 -28.22 -21.86
N ASN A 643 -16.04 -27.55 -21.90
CA ASN A 643 -17.10 -27.78 -22.87
C ASN A 643 -17.34 -26.59 -23.81
N VAL A 644 -16.56 -25.52 -23.67
CA VAL A 644 -16.67 -24.33 -24.54
C VAL A 644 -15.75 -24.52 -25.75
N THR A 645 -16.33 -24.80 -26.91
CA THR A 645 -15.61 -24.87 -28.19
C THR A 645 -15.64 -23.56 -28.96
N ALA A 646 -16.56 -22.64 -28.60
CA ALA A 646 -16.64 -21.28 -29.15
C ALA A 646 -17.30 -20.34 -28.14
N ALA A 647 -16.81 -19.10 -28.03
CA ALA A 647 -17.35 -18.09 -27.09
C ALA A 647 -18.86 -17.81 -27.31
N THR A 648 -19.35 -18.00 -28.53
CA THR A 648 -20.77 -17.82 -28.86
C THR A 648 -21.70 -18.82 -28.16
N GLN A 649 -21.18 -19.96 -27.67
CA GLN A 649 -21.99 -20.96 -26.95
C GLN A 649 -22.56 -20.42 -25.64
N SER A 650 -21.93 -19.40 -25.04
CA SER A 650 -22.48 -18.69 -23.89
C SER A 650 -23.79 -17.95 -24.19
N CYS A 651 -24.22 -17.89 -25.46
CA CYS A 651 -25.48 -17.31 -25.90
C CYS A 651 -26.50 -18.32 -26.45
N ASP A 652 -26.22 -19.62 -26.38
CA ASP A 652 -27.10 -20.68 -26.89
C ASP A 652 -28.26 -20.99 -25.92
N TYR A 653 -29.16 -20.02 -25.74
CA TYR A 653 -30.33 -20.14 -24.89
C TYR A 653 -31.34 -21.16 -25.45
N THR A 654 -31.54 -22.28 -24.76
CA THR A 654 -32.61 -23.25 -25.07
C THR A 654 -34.00 -22.73 -24.67
N THR A 655 -34.06 -21.81 -23.71
CA THR A 655 -35.24 -21.03 -23.32
C THR A 655 -34.78 -19.63 -22.92
N MET A 656 -35.43 -18.58 -23.41
CA MET A 656 -35.12 -17.20 -22.99
C MET A 656 -35.29 -17.06 -21.47
N PRO A 657 -34.32 -16.48 -20.75
CA PRO A 657 -34.54 -16.11 -19.36
C PRO A 657 -35.68 -15.08 -19.35
N THR A 658 -36.80 -15.45 -18.75
CA THR A 658 -37.97 -14.56 -18.65
C THR A 658 -37.51 -13.26 -17.99
N PRO A 659 -37.71 -12.09 -18.61
CA PRO A 659 -37.36 -10.82 -18.00
C PRO A 659 -38.00 -10.77 -16.62
N LYS A 660 -37.16 -10.77 -15.58
CA LYS A 660 -37.61 -10.69 -14.20
C LYS A 660 -38.39 -9.38 -14.11
N PRO A 661 -39.70 -9.38 -13.85
CA PRO A 661 -40.47 -8.16 -13.89
C PRO A 661 -39.94 -7.23 -12.80
N THR A 662 -39.56 -6.02 -13.20
CA THR A 662 -39.18 -4.95 -12.30
C THR A 662 -40.45 -4.51 -11.57
N TYR A 663 -40.74 -5.15 -10.43
CA TYR A 663 -41.73 -4.66 -9.48
C TYR A 663 -41.02 -4.14 -8.24
N ALA A 664 -41.37 -2.91 -7.89
CA ALA A 664 -41.21 -2.35 -6.56
C ALA A 664 -41.89 -3.28 -5.55
N GLU A 665 -41.20 -3.66 -4.48
CA GLU A 665 -41.86 -4.28 -3.33
C GLU A 665 -42.51 -3.19 -2.47
N PRO A 666 -43.74 -3.45 -1.97
CA PRO A 666 -43.83 -4.13 -0.68
C PRO A 666 -44.86 -5.27 -0.58
N ASN A 667 -44.34 -6.41 -0.10
CA ASN A 667 -44.81 -7.32 0.98
C ASN A 667 -46.25 -7.87 1.04
N THR A 668 -46.35 -9.20 1.18
CA THR A 668 -46.86 -9.81 2.43
C THR A 668 -46.34 -11.25 2.67
N VAL A 669 -45.44 -11.25 3.66
CA VAL A 669 -44.71 -12.23 4.46
C VAL A 669 -45.45 -13.45 5.06
N PRO A 670 -44.74 -14.39 5.74
CA PRO A 670 -44.56 -14.23 7.20
C PRO A 670 -43.09 -14.31 7.66
N TYR A 671 -42.63 -13.21 8.25
CA TYR A 671 -41.43 -13.08 9.08
C TYR A 671 -41.95 -12.88 10.49
N PRO A 672 -41.47 -13.62 11.48
CA PRO A 672 -41.45 -13.13 12.84
C PRO A 672 -40.15 -12.34 13.04
N TYR A 673 -40.26 -11.03 13.27
CA TYR A 673 -39.20 -10.31 13.98
C TYR A 673 -39.56 -10.27 15.46
N THR A 674 -38.62 -10.74 16.27
CA THR A 674 -38.66 -10.65 17.72
C THR A 674 -37.99 -9.35 18.13
N ILE A 675 -38.69 -8.46 18.83
CA ILE A 675 -38.03 -7.34 19.53
C ILE A 675 -37.94 -7.70 20.99
N THR A 676 -36.72 -7.89 21.47
CA THR A 676 -36.40 -8.10 22.88
C THR A 676 -36.28 -6.73 23.55
N LYS A 677 -37.08 -6.45 24.58
CA LYS A 677 -36.82 -5.30 25.45
C LYS A 677 -35.59 -5.56 26.32
N ALA A 678 -35.04 -4.51 26.94
CA ALA A 678 -33.84 -4.56 27.78
C ALA A 678 -33.87 -5.58 28.94
N GLN A 679 -35.02 -6.19 29.25
CA GLN A 679 -35.19 -7.25 30.26
C GLN A 679 -35.58 -8.64 29.73
N GLY A 680 -35.53 -8.91 28.41
CA GLY A 680 -35.54 -10.29 27.90
C GLY A 680 -36.89 -10.96 27.66
N GLU A 681 -38.03 -10.28 27.80
CA GLU A 681 -39.35 -10.86 27.50
C GLU A 681 -39.85 -10.55 26.08
N VAL A 682 -40.43 -11.56 25.41
CA VAL A 682 -40.91 -11.49 24.02
C VAL A 682 -42.43 -11.31 23.99
N VAL A 683 -42.93 -10.32 23.24
CA VAL A 683 -44.36 -10.11 23.00
C VAL A 683 -44.63 -10.05 21.50
N GLU A 684 -45.55 -10.89 21.02
CA GLU A 684 -45.91 -11.04 19.61
C GLU A 684 -47.06 -10.08 19.24
N CYS A 685 -46.91 -9.29 18.17
CA CYS A 685 -47.96 -8.39 17.66
C CYS A 685 -48.34 -8.78 16.22
N GLN A 686 -49.60 -9.08 15.96
CA GLN A 686 -50.14 -9.26 14.60
C GLN A 686 -50.60 -7.91 14.03
N SER A 687 -50.06 -7.49 12.88
CA SER A 687 -50.59 -6.34 12.14
C SER A 687 -51.72 -6.78 11.19
N LEU A 688 -52.81 -6.00 11.15
CA LEU A 688 -53.94 -6.21 10.24
C LEU A 688 -54.04 -5.03 9.28
N GLY A 689 -53.46 -5.19 8.10
CA GLY A 689 -53.70 -4.36 6.91
C GLY A 689 -52.76 -3.17 6.70
N THR A 690 -52.25 -3.05 5.47
CA THR A 690 -51.57 -1.86 4.93
C THR A 690 -52.54 -1.11 4.02
N SER A 691 -52.66 0.22 4.16
CA SER A 691 -53.23 1.07 3.10
C SER A 691 -52.10 1.91 2.51
N THR A 692 -51.90 1.83 1.21
CA THR A 692 -50.90 2.62 0.48
C THR A 692 -51.48 3.95 0.02
N GLY A 693 -51.01 5.04 0.61
CA GLY A 693 -51.06 6.39 0.03
C GLY A 693 -49.63 6.84 -0.32
N PRO A 694 -49.45 7.87 -1.17
CA PRO A 694 -48.13 8.30 -1.60
C PRO A 694 -47.32 8.86 -0.41
N GLY A 695 -46.36 8.08 0.07
CA GLY A 695 -45.28 8.53 0.95
C GLY A 695 -45.22 7.96 2.37
N PHE A 696 -46.22 7.23 2.88
CA PHE A 696 -46.17 6.66 4.25
C PHE A 696 -46.89 5.31 4.36
N ILE A 697 -46.38 4.42 5.23
CA ILE A 697 -47.03 3.17 5.65
C ILE A 697 -47.46 3.34 7.10
N THR A 698 -48.78 3.30 7.37
CA THR A 698 -49.33 3.21 8.73
C THR A 698 -49.70 1.78 9.07
N SER A 699 -49.11 1.24 10.13
CA SER A 699 -49.46 -0.08 10.70
C SER A 699 -50.27 0.12 11.98
N LEU A 700 -51.47 -0.45 12.06
CA LEU A 700 -52.35 -0.37 13.23
C LEU A 700 -52.12 -1.59 14.15
N CYS A 701 -51.69 -1.36 15.39
CA CYS A 701 -51.62 -2.40 16.42
C CYS A 701 -52.84 -2.29 17.34
N LEU A 702 -53.76 -3.25 17.28
CA LEU A 702 -54.90 -3.32 18.19
C LEU A 702 -54.58 -4.24 19.36
N GLY A 703 -54.18 -3.64 20.48
CA GLY A 703 -54.05 -4.27 21.77
C GLY A 703 -54.11 -3.20 22.86
N THR A 704 -54.81 -3.47 23.97
CA THR A 704 -55.08 -2.51 25.05
C THR A 704 -53.85 -2.03 25.83
N THR A 705 -52.64 -2.36 25.37
CA THR A 705 -51.34 -2.02 25.98
C THR A 705 -50.27 -1.71 24.93
N ALA A 706 -50.63 -1.09 23.81
CA ALA A 706 -49.63 -0.52 22.90
C ALA A 706 -49.05 0.77 23.52
N ILE A 707 -47.90 0.65 24.20
CA ILE A 707 -47.06 1.82 24.50
C ILE A 707 -46.36 2.20 23.20
N ILE A 708 -46.85 3.27 22.56
CA ILE A 708 -46.16 3.89 21.43
C ILE A 708 -44.88 4.52 21.99
N SER A 709 -43.75 3.82 21.84
CA SER A 709 -42.46 4.45 21.98
C SER A 709 -42.27 5.34 20.76
N THR A 710 -42.50 6.64 20.92
CA THR A 710 -42.13 7.67 19.96
C THR A 710 -40.59 7.77 19.92
N ALA A 711 -39.93 6.76 19.38
CA ALA A 711 -38.52 6.89 19.01
C ALA A 711 -38.49 7.78 17.77
N THR A 712 -38.14 9.05 17.97
CA THR A 712 -37.92 10.03 16.92
C THR A 712 -36.98 9.43 15.87
N PRO A 713 -37.31 9.48 14.56
CA PRO A 713 -36.40 8.99 13.54
C PRO A 713 -35.04 9.69 13.68
N ILE A 714 -33.96 8.91 13.74
CA ILE A 714 -32.60 9.45 13.72
C ILE A 714 -32.36 9.95 12.30
N ILE A 715 -32.66 11.23 12.07
CA ILE A 715 -32.34 11.92 10.82
C ILE A 715 -30.81 12.06 10.75
N THR A 716 -30.18 11.34 9.83
CA THR A 716 -28.74 11.48 9.58
C THR A 716 -28.50 12.80 8.82
N GLN A 717 -27.97 13.82 9.50
CA GLN A 717 -27.58 15.07 8.85
C GLN A 717 -26.43 14.81 7.87
N LYS A 718 -26.53 15.37 6.65
CA LYS A 718 -25.44 15.36 5.67
C LYS A 718 -24.76 16.73 5.67
N LEU A 719 -23.45 16.76 5.59
CA LEU A 719 -22.67 17.99 5.49
C LEU A 719 -22.01 18.07 4.11
N ALA A 720 -22.03 19.24 3.48
CA ALA A 720 -21.21 19.60 2.33
C ALA A 720 -20.21 20.69 2.77
N VAL A 721 -18.97 20.58 2.30
CA VAL A 721 -17.91 21.54 2.65
C VAL A 721 -17.28 22.10 1.39
N GLN A 722 -17.17 23.42 1.33
CA GLN A 722 -16.46 24.19 0.32
C GLN A 722 -15.24 24.82 0.97
N VAL A 723 -14.08 24.74 0.32
CA VAL A 723 -12.83 25.35 0.80
C VAL A 723 -12.33 26.39 -0.21
N GLY A 724 -11.78 27.50 0.30
CA GLY A 724 -11.13 28.51 -0.51
C GLY A 724 -9.83 28.01 -1.13
N GLN A 725 -9.41 28.60 -2.24
CA GLN A 725 -8.14 28.27 -2.90
C GLN A 725 -6.98 29.16 -2.45
N ASP A 726 -7.25 30.32 -1.86
CA ASP A 726 -6.20 31.22 -1.45
C ASP A 726 -5.51 30.69 -0.18
N PRO A 727 -4.17 30.55 -0.17
CA PRO A 727 -3.45 30.06 0.98
C PRO A 727 -3.34 31.14 2.08
N VAL A 728 -3.49 30.72 3.33
CA VAL A 728 -3.25 31.51 4.54
C VAL A 728 -2.18 30.82 5.35
N TYR A 729 -1.08 31.54 5.59
CA TYR A 729 0.01 31.04 6.42
C TYR A 729 -0.46 30.93 7.88
N VAL A 730 -0.19 29.79 8.51
CA VAL A 730 -0.54 29.53 9.91
C VAL A 730 0.68 29.46 10.84
N GLY A 731 1.86 29.77 10.30
CA GLY A 731 3.13 29.69 11.04
C GLY A 731 3.53 28.25 11.33
N THR A 732 3.97 28.01 12.58
CA THR A 732 4.49 26.72 13.09
C THR A 732 3.43 25.82 13.71
N LEU A 733 2.15 26.21 13.64
CA LEU A 733 1.07 25.45 14.30
C LEU A 733 0.87 24.08 13.64
N SER A 734 0.92 23.02 14.45
CA SER A 734 0.64 21.65 13.99
C SER A 734 -0.84 21.45 13.68
N SER A 735 -1.18 20.51 12.78
CA SER A 735 -2.57 20.24 12.40
C SER A 735 -3.52 19.96 13.58
N THR A 736 -3.05 19.27 14.63
CA THR A 736 -3.83 19.00 15.86
C THR A 736 -4.04 20.25 16.71
N ALA A 737 -2.99 21.06 16.87
CA ALA A 737 -3.08 22.33 17.59
C ALA A 737 -4.03 23.30 16.88
N VAL A 738 -3.93 23.38 15.55
CA VAL A 738 -4.84 24.19 14.73
C VAL A 738 -6.28 23.70 14.85
N TYR A 739 -6.55 22.40 14.71
CA TYR A 739 -7.91 21.87 14.87
C TYR A 739 -8.54 22.26 16.21
N THR A 740 -7.78 22.09 17.29
CA THR A 740 -8.28 22.37 18.66
C THR A 740 -8.51 23.86 18.88
N SER A 741 -7.57 24.71 18.45
CA SER A 741 -7.65 26.17 18.60
C SER A 741 -8.75 26.78 17.73
N VAL A 742 -8.87 26.34 16.47
CA VAL A 742 -9.94 26.80 15.56
C VAL A 742 -11.31 26.37 16.07
N SER A 743 -11.47 25.11 16.52
CA SER A 743 -12.74 24.63 17.08
C SER A 743 -13.15 25.44 18.31
N SER A 744 -12.21 25.66 19.25
CA SER A 744 -12.45 26.44 20.48
C SER A 744 -12.85 27.89 20.19
N ILE A 745 -12.20 28.54 19.22
CA ILE A 745 -12.56 29.89 18.81
C ILE A 745 -13.94 29.91 18.15
N LEU A 746 -14.21 29.01 17.20
CA LEU A 746 -15.52 28.92 16.57
C LEU A 746 -16.63 28.62 17.58
N GLU A 747 -16.35 27.84 18.63
CA GLU A 747 -17.29 27.60 19.72
C GLU A 747 -17.59 28.87 20.54
N SER A 748 -16.58 29.71 20.75
CA SER A 748 -16.71 31.01 21.42
C SER A 748 -17.46 32.03 20.56
N LEU A 749 -17.14 32.08 19.26
CA LEU A 749 -17.77 32.96 18.27
C LEU A 749 -19.24 32.57 18.05
N CYS A 750 -19.53 31.28 18.03
CA CYS A 750 -20.87 30.77 17.88
C CYS A 750 -21.25 30.07 19.16
N PRO A 751 -21.81 30.70 20.20
CA PRO A 751 -22.21 29.98 21.41
C PRO A 751 -23.36 28.99 21.15
N SER A 752 -23.47 27.96 21.98
CA SER A 752 -24.58 27.00 21.93
C SER A 752 -25.94 27.70 22.11
N LEU A 753 -26.97 27.20 21.44
CA LEU A 753 -28.33 27.75 21.53
C LEU A 753 -28.90 27.63 22.95
N THR A 754 -29.41 28.73 23.48
CA THR A 754 -30.16 28.78 24.75
C THR A 754 -31.67 28.89 24.46
N GLY A 755 -32.29 27.81 23.98
CA GLY A 755 -33.74 27.76 23.71
C GLY A 755 -34.10 27.02 22.41
N SER A 756 -35.35 27.17 21.97
CA SER A 756 -35.91 26.50 20.78
C SER A 756 -35.85 27.35 19.50
N SER A 757 -35.07 28.43 19.48
CA SER A 757 -34.89 29.30 18.31
C SER A 757 -33.70 28.87 17.46
N THR A 758 -33.79 29.11 16.15
CA THR A 758 -32.66 29.05 15.21
C THR A 758 -31.57 30.05 15.63
N GLY A 759 -30.31 29.71 15.42
CA GLY A 759 -29.16 30.57 15.71
C GLY A 759 -28.48 31.08 14.46
N ALA A 760 -27.87 32.24 14.60
CA ALA A 760 -26.86 32.78 13.71
C ALA A 760 -25.78 33.43 14.58
N CYS A 761 -24.54 33.20 14.24
CA CYS A 761 -23.38 33.93 14.76
C CYS A 761 -22.76 34.69 13.59
N ALA A 762 -22.76 36.02 13.70
CA ALA A 762 -21.91 36.90 12.94
C ALA A 762 -21.21 37.73 14.01
N THR A 763 -19.97 37.35 14.31
CA THR A 763 -19.32 37.72 15.57
C THR A 763 -17.94 38.30 15.33
N PRO A 764 -17.41 39.07 16.30
CA PRO A 764 -16.08 39.63 16.25
C PRO A 764 -15.02 38.58 15.90
N THR A 765 -13.92 39.03 15.32
CA THR A 765 -12.76 38.19 14.97
C THR A 765 -12.20 37.49 16.21
N GLY A 766 -12.08 36.16 16.16
CA GLY A 766 -11.24 35.40 17.09
C GLY A 766 -9.79 35.40 16.60
N LYS A 767 -8.83 35.36 17.52
CA LYS A 767 -7.40 35.39 17.20
C LYS A 767 -6.66 34.21 17.84
N ILE A 768 -5.78 33.58 17.07
CA ILE A 768 -4.78 32.63 17.58
C ILE A 768 -3.43 33.29 17.39
N ASP A 769 -2.70 33.54 18.47
CA ASP A 769 -1.32 34.01 18.38
C ASP A 769 -0.48 32.94 17.70
N THR A 770 0.26 33.35 16.68
CA THR A 770 1.20 32.52 15.92
C THR A 770 2.43 33.36 15.60
N GLU A 771 3.40 32.77 14.93
CA GLU A 771 4.59 33.47 14.49
C GLU A 771 4.66 33.38 12.96
N TYR A 772 5.01 34.50 12.33
CA TYR A 772 5.19 34.61 10.88
C TYR A 772 6.64 34.94 10.58
N ILE A 773 7.20 34.33 9.54
CA ILE A 773 8.55 34.64 9.08
C ILE A 773 8.44 35.60 7.91
N ASP A 774 8.77 36.88 8.11
CA ASP A 774 9.02 37.80 7.00
C ASP A 774 10.51 37.79 6.68
N THR A 775 10.86 37.14 5.56
CA THR A 775 12.15 37.09 4.85
C THR A 775 13.45 36.80 5.64
N THR A 776 13.62 37.28 6.87
CA THR A 776 14.74 37.01 7.77
C THR A 776 14.37 36.94 9.26
N ASP A 777 13.23 37.49 9.70
CA ASP A 777 12.88 37.60 11.13
C ASP A 777 11.49 37.05 11.46
N TRP A 778 11.34 36.62 12.72
CA TRP A 778 10.06 36.21 13.29
C TRP A 778 9.30 37.44 13.77
N ASP A 779 8.22 37.76 13.07
CA ASP A 779 7.26 38.73 13.54
C ASP A 779 6.10 38.02 14.25
N PRO A 780 5.65 38.52 15.40
CA PRO A 780 4.43 38.02 16.02
C PRO A 780 3.27 38.25 15.04
N ALA A 781 2.47 37.21 14.81
CA ALA A 781 1.30 37.28 13.96
C ALA A 781 0.09 36.71 14.69
N SER A 782 -1.10 36.99 14.20
CA SER A 782 -2.31 36.37 14.71
C SER A 782 -3.12 35.81 13.55
N LEU A 783 -3.50 34.54 13.65
CA LEU A 783 -4.49 33.95 12.74
C LEU A 783 -5.86 34.43 13.19
N GLU A 784 -6.44 35.31 12.39
CA GLU A 784 -7.79 35.83 12.52
C GLU A 784 -8.80 34.83 11.96
N ILE A 785 -9.83 34.54 12.75
CA ILE A 785 -10.94 33.64 12.39
C ILE A 785 -12.23 34.45 12.49
N ARG A 786 -12.98 34.49 11.39
CA ARG A 786 -14.23 35.24 11.29
C ARG A 786 -15.32 34.31 10.80
N VAL A 787 -16.51 34.42 11.39
CA VAL A 787 -17.71 33.76 10.87
C VAL A 787 -18.50 34.83 10.13
N GLU A 788 -18.36 34.83 8.80
CA GLU A 788 -18.94 35.85 7.91
C GLU A 788 -20.47 35.74 7.93
N THR A 789 -20.97 34.52 7.72
CA THR A 789 -22.39 34.23 7.86
C THR A 789 -22.59 32.85 8.45
N SER A 790 -23.67 32.68 9.23
CA SER A 790 -24.07 31.35 9.68
C SER A 790 -25.56 31.29 9.99
N TYR A 791 -26.08 30.07 9.91
CA TYR A 791 -27.44 29.72 10.29
C TYR A 791 -27.49 28.25 10.71
N TYR A 792 -28.08 27.95 11.85
CA TYR A 792 -28.29 26.57 12.32
C TYR A 792 -29.57 26.45 13.14
N LYS A 793 -30.25 25.31 13.01
CA LYS A 793 -31.52 25.05 13.71
C LYS A 793 -31.29 24.45 15.10
N THR A 794 -30.16 23.76 15.32
CA THR A 794 -29.87 23.04 16.57
C THR A 794 -28.41 23.18 17.00
N SER A 795 -28.12 23.03 18.31
CA SER A 795 -26.73 23.01 18.82
C SER A 795 -25.92 21.86 18.25
N ALA A 796 -26.56 20.72 17.94
CA ALA A 796 -25.90 19.58 17.31
C ALA A 796 -25.46 19.89 15.87
N GLU A 797 -26.33 20.54 15.09
CA GLU A 797 -26.00 21.00 13.73
C GLU A 797 -24.88 22.04 13.74
N ARG A 798 -24.94 23.01 14.66
CA ARG A 798 -23.86 23.97 14.92
C ARG A 798 -22.53 23.26 15.18
N GLU A 799 -22.51 22.33 16.12
CA GLU A 799 -21.31 21.60 16.54
C GLU A 799 -20.69 20.82 15.39
N ALA A 800 -21.53 20.15 14.60
CA ALA A 800 -21.09 19.41 13.41
C ALA A 800 -20.48 20.34 12.35
N MET A 801 -21.02 21.55 12.16
CA MET A 801 -20.46 22.54 11.25
C MET A 801 -19.12 23.12 11.76
N ILE A 802 -19.00 23.41 13.06
CA ILE A 802 -17.74 23.87 13.67
C ILE A 802 -16.63 22.82 13.49
N GLN A 803 -16.91 21.57 13.84
CA GLN A 803 -15.95 20.47 13.72
C GLN A 803 -15.54 20.25 12.25
N SER A 804 -16.49 20.39 11.32
CA SER A 804 -16.20 20.27 9.89
C SER A 804 -15.32 21.42 9.38
N ALA A 805 -15.62 22.66 9.79
CA ALA A 805 -14.81 23.82 9.41
C ALA A 805 -13.38 23.71 9.94
N ALA A 806 -13.23 23.35 11.21
CA ALA A 806 -11.91 23.14 11.83
C ALA A 806 -11.16 21.95 11.21
N ALA A 807 -11.85 20.85 10.90
CA ALA A 807 -11.24 19.67 10.26
C ALA A 807 -10.76 19.99 8.85
N SER A 808 -11.54 20.74 8.06
CA SER A 808 -11.17 21.16 6.71
C SER A 808 -9.96 22.09 6.72
N PHE A 809 -9.94 23.09 7.62
CA PHE A 809 -8.79 23.96 7.78
C PHE A 809 -7.54 23.20 8.28
N ALA A 810 -7.68 22.26 9.21
CA ALA A 810 -6.55 21.42 9.66
C ALA A 810 -6.07 20.44 8.58
N ALA A 811 -6.97 19.95 7.73
CA ALA A 811 -6.63 19.07 6.60
C ALA A 811 -5.84 19.80 5.51
N GLY A 812 -6.10 21.11 5.30
CA GLY A 812 -5.30 21.95 4.42
C GLY A 812 -3.80 21.90 4.77
N LEU A 813 -3.46 21.83 6.06
CA LEU A 813 -2.08 21.74 6.55
C LEU A 813 -1.39 20.40 6.28
N LYS A 814 -2.17 19.33 6.06
CA LYS A 814 -1.65 17.97 5.82
C LYS A 814 -1.40 17.69 4.33
N THR A 815 -1.81 18.59 3.45
CA THR A 815 -1.62 18.41 2.01
C THR A 815 -0.15 18.62 1.68
N ALA A 816 0.47 17.63 1.05
CA ALA A 816 1.87 17.73 0.61
C ALA A 816 2.06 19.00 -0.24
N GLY A 817 3.10 19.79 0.07
CA GLY A 817 3.38 21.08 -0.57
C GLY A 817 2.89 22.31 0.21
N ASN A 818 1.98 22.18 1.18
CA ASN A 818 1.49 23.33 1.94
C ASN A 818 2.36 23.70 3.14
N CYS A 819 3.29 22.83 3.55
CA CYS A 819 4.30 23.10 4.56
C CYS A 819 5.69 23.13 3.91
N GLN A 820 6.43 24.21 4.13
CA GLN A 820 7.79 24.38 3.64
C GLN A 820 8.75 24.58 4.80
N SER A 821 9.92 23.94 4.73
CA SER A 821 11.01 24.19 5.66
C SER A 821 11.71 25.49 5.25
N VAL A 822 11.56 26.54 6.07
CA VAL A 822 12.20 27.83 5.83
C VAL A 822 13.53 27.87 6.57
N ASN A 823 14.61 28.04 5.81
CA ASN A 823 15.94 28.30 6.35
C ASN A 823 16.07 29.80 6.62
N TYR A 824 16.17 30.20 7.88
CA TYR A 824 16.43 31.59 8.22
C TYR A 824 17.74 31.72 9.00
N LYS A 825 18.38 32.86 8.82
CA LYS A 825 19.63 33.21 9.49
C LYS A 825 19.31 34.34 10.45
N HIS A 826 19.47 34.10 11.74
CA HIS A 826 19.52 35.22 12.67
C HIS A 826 20.79 36.04 12.39
N ASP A 827 20.61 37.24 11.85
CA ASP A 827 21.69 38.23 11.77
C ASP A 827 22.05 38.64 13.20
N CYS A 828 23.06 37.98 13.74
CA CYS A 828 23.57 38.28 15.06
C CYS A 828 24.23 39.65 15.03
N PHE A 829 23.62 40.62 15.70
CA PHE A 829 24.26 41.87 16.02
C PHE A 829 25.49 41.56 16.90
N ILE A 830 26.69 41.98 16.45
CA ILE A 830 27.96 42.00 17.20
C ILE A 830 28.66 40.64 17.47
N GLY A 831 28.69 39.71 16.50
CA GLY A 831 29.82 38.78 16.34
C GLY A 831 30.12 37.72 17.42
N PHE A 832 29.22 37.46 18.38
CA PHE A 832 29.48 36.53 19.50
C PHE A 832 28.70 35.19 19.48
N CYS A 833 28.00 34.84 18.40
CA CYS A 833 27.35 33.52 18.27
C CYS A 833 27.84 32.76 17.01
N SER A 834 28.07 31.45 17.15
CA SER A 834 28.34 30.55 16.02
C SER A 834 27.14 30.54 15.08
N LYS A 835 27.36 30.77 13.77
CA LYS A 835 26.33 30.67 12.72
C LYS A 835 25.58 29.34 12.84
N ARG A 836 24.37 29.35 13.39
CA ARG A 836 23.43 28.23 13.31
C ARG A 836 22.36 28.62 12.33
N THR A 837 22.22 27.84 11.26
CA THR A 837 21.01 27.81 10.45
C THR A 837 19.97 27.05 11.25
N ASN A 838 18.88 27.70 11.61
CA ASN A 838 17.71 27.02 12.13
C ASN A 838 16.79 26.70 10.95
N VAL A 839 16.15 25.55 11.00
CA VAL A 839 15.19 25.08 10.00
C VAL A 839 13.87 24.93 10.73
N ASP A 840 12.88 25.74 10.34
CA ASP A 840 11.53 25.64 10.88
C ASP A 840 10.52 25.38 9.76
N ASN A 841 9.45 24.66 10.09
CA ASN A 841 8.39 24.33 9.14
C ASN A 841 7.29 25.38 9.22
N VAL A 842 7.09 26.10 8.13
CA VAL A 842 6.00 27.07 7.98
C VAL A 842 4.93 26.46 7.09
N CYS A 843 3.70 26.39 7.62
CA CYS A 843 2.57 25.80 6.92
C CYS A 843 1.56 26.85 6.44
N SER A 844 0.83 26.51 5.39
CA SER A 844 -0.31 27.27 4.86
C SER A 844 -1.57 26.40 4.79
N SER A 845 -2.74 27.01 4.91
CA SER A 845 -4.04 26.35 4.77
C SER A 845 -5.00 27.21 3.96
N THR A 846 -6.25 26.78 3.80
CA THR A 846 -7.26 27.47 2.98
C THR A 846 -7.80 28.71 3.69
N SER A 847 -7.92 29.84 2.99
CA SER A 847 -8.46 31.11 3.50
C SER A 847 -9.93 31.09 3.88
N PHE A 848 -10.67 30.08 3.43
CA PHE A 848 -12.11 30.02 3.59
C PHE A 848 -12.60 28.60 3.78
N THR A 849 -13.62 28.41 4.61
CA THR A 849 -14.38 27.17 4.69
C THR A 849 -15.87 27.44 4.87
N GLY A 850 -16.66 27.08 3.85
CA GLY A 850 -18.12 27.11 3.88
C GLY A 850 -18.67 25.72 4.16
N VAL A 851 -19.46 25.56 5.21
CA VAL A 851 -20.11 24.29 5.59
C VAL A 851 -21.61 24.43 5.43
N GLN A 852 -22.25 23.48 4.75
CA GLN A 852 -23.71 23.42 4.60
C GLN A 852 -24.24 22.09 5.15
N SER A 853 -25.27 22.15 5.99
CA SER A 853 -25.96 20.99 6.55
C SER A 853 -27.27 20.73 5.81
N PHE A 854 -27.65 19.47 5.63
CA PHE A 854 -28.89 19.04 4.98
C PHE A 854 -29.65 18.04 5.87
N ASP A 855 -30.93 18.32 6.12
CA ASP A 855 -31.82 17.48 6.95
C ASP A 855 -32.50 16.33 6.15
N GLY A 856 -32.20 16.22 4.85
CA GLY A 856 -32.70 15.16 3.97
C GLY A 856 -34.19 15.25 3.61
N MET A 857 -34.93 16.24 4.14
CA MET A 857 -36.35 16.44 3.87
C MET A 857 -36.66 17.76 3.14
N GLN A 858 -35.76 18.75 3.17
CA GLN A 858 -35.94 20.02 2.47
C GLN A 858 -35.05 20.13 1.22
N GLU A 859 -35.58 20.75 0.15
CA GLU A 859 -34.79 21.17 -1.02
C GLU A 859 -33.95 22.40 -0.63
N GLY A 860 -32.77 22.15 -0.06
CA GLY A 860 -31.82 23.19 0.34
C GLY A 860 -31.11 22.87 1.65
N PRO A 861 -30.04 23.61 1.99
CA PRO A 861 -29.34 23.42 3.26
C PRO A 861 -30.24 23.80 4.44
N SER A 862 -30.31 22.93 5.45
CA SER A 862 -30.96 23.18 6.73
C SER A 862 -30.14 24.12 7.64
N GLY A 863 -28.84 24.24 7.37
CA GLY A 863 -27.90 25.10 8.07
C GLY A 863 -26.71 25.46 7.18
N TYR A 864 -26.05 26.58 7.45
CA TYR A 864 -24.80 26.96 6.80
C TYR A 864 -23.86 27.70 7.77
N MET A 865 -22.56 27.68 7.50
CA MET A 865 -21.54 28.41 8.23
C MET A 865 -20.36 28.72 7.31
N ASP A 866 -20.11 30.01 7.07
CA ASP A 866 -19.01 30.51 6.27
C ASP A 866 -17.93 31.09 7.19
N VAL A 867 -16.77 30.43 7.22
CA VAL A 867 -15.63 30.81 8.05
C VAL A 867 -14.51 31.35 7.16
N GLU A 868 -14.06 32.56 7.46
CA GLU A 868 -12.89 33.18 6.84
C GLU A 868 -11.69 33.13 7.80
N PHE A 869 -10.53 32.83 7.24
CA PHE A 869 -9.25 32.79 7.92
C PHE A 869 -8.35 33.85 7.28
N ALA A 870 -7.70 34.67 8.10
CA ALA A 870 -6.75 35.68 7.64
C ALA A 870 -5.55 35.75 8.57
N LEU A 871 -4.36 36.04 8.05
CA LEU A 871 -3.18 36.28 8.88
C LEU A 871 -3.02 37.79 9.08
N ASP A 872 -3.13 38.24 10.33
CA ASP A 872 -2.78 39.60 10.75
C ASP A 872 -1.35 39.58 11.29
N VAL A 873 -0.39 39.95 10.43
CA VAL A 873 0.99 40.16 10.86
C VAL A 873 1.00 41.44 11.69
N HIS A 874 1.30 41.34 12.98
CA HIS A 874 1.49 42.53 13.79
C HIS A 874 2.73 43.21 13.25
N ALA A 875 2.55 44.23 12.39
CA ALA A 875 3.64 45.09 12.00
C ALA A 875 4.26 45.57 13.30
N SER A 876 5.42 45.02 13.64
CA SER A 876 6.15 45.39 14.83
C SER A 876 6.40 46.87 14.67
N LYS A 877 5.64 47.70 15.41
CA LYS A 877 5.92 49.13 15.50
C LYS A 877 7.34 49.17 16.02
N PHE A 878 8.28 49.44 15.13
CA PHE A 878 9.68 49.57 15.46
C PHE A 878 9.73 50.59 16.59
N ASP A 879 10.07 50.13 17.80
CA ASP A 879 10.01 50.97 18.99
C ASP A 879 11.19 51.94 18.93
N CYS A 880 10.98 53.02 18.18
CA CYS A 880 11.94 54.10 18.03
C CYS A 880 12.30 54.68 19.40
N ALA A 881 11.35 54.75 20.33
CA ALA A 881 11.61 55.23 21.67
C ALA A 881 12.51 54.29 22.47
N GLY A 882 12.28 52.98 22.40
CA GLY A 882 13.12 51.96 23.03
C GLY A 882 14.52 51.89 22.43
N THR A 883 14.62 51.98 21.11
CA THR A 883 15.91 51.92 20.38
C THR A 883 16.75 53.17 20.65
N LEU A 884 16.15 54.37 20.59
CA LEU A 884 16.83 55.63 20.94
C LEU A 884 17.22 55.65 22.42
N GLY A 885 16.35 55.17 23.32
CA GLY A 885 16.67 55.06 24.75
C GLY A 885 17.82 54.08 25.05
N THR A 886 17.95 53.01 24.27
CA THR A 886 19.05 52.04 24.41
C THR A 886 20.36 52.60 23.88
N ILE A 887 20.32 53.37 22.80
CA ILE A 887 21.50 54.09 22.27
C ILE A 887 21.95 55.16 23.27
N ASP A 888 21.03 55.96 23.83
CA ASP A 888 21.36 56.95 24.87
C ASP A 888 22.01 56.30 26.10
N ALA A 889 21.45 55.19 26.58
CA ALA A 889 21.99 54.45 27.73
C ALA A 889 23.37 53.85 27.44
N ALA A 890 23.60 53.31 26.25
CA ALA A 890 24.91 52.82 25.83
C ALA A 890 25.93 53.96 25.71
N MET A 891 25.49 55.13 25.25
CA MET A 891 26.34 56.31 25.09
C MET A 891 26.71 56.95 26.42
N GLU A 892 25.84 56.93 27.44
CA GLU A 892 26.20 57.33 28.81
C GLU A 892 27.33 56.45 29.40
N ILE A 893 27.39 55.18 29.02
CA ILE A 893 28.43 54.24 29.48
C ILE A 893 29.74 54.44 28.72
N ILE A 894 29.68 54.74 27.41
CA ILE A 894 30.85 54.84 26.54
C ILE A 894 31.53 56.22 26.65
N THR A 895 30.78 57.29 26.88
CA THR A 895 31.30 58.67 26.91
C THR A 895 32.43 58.89 27.94
N PRO A 896 32.38 58.33 29.18
CA PRO A 896 33.47 58.44 30.14
C PRO A 896 34.73 57.64 29.75
N LEU A 897 34.57 56.56 28.98
CA LEU A 897 35.66 55.65 28.60
C LEU A 897 36.56 56.22 27.48
N LEU A 898 36.06 57.17 26.68
CA LEU A 898 36.76 57.66 25.49
C LEU A 898 37.66 58.88 25.72
N GLY A 899 37.55 59.56 26.87
CA GLY A 899 38.45 60.66 27.25
C GLY A 899 38.49 61.84 26.25
N PRO A 900 39.32 62.88 26.50
CA PRO A 900 39.24 64.16 25.79
C PRO A 900 39.91 64.20 24.39
N LEU A 901 39.95 63.08 23.65
CA LEU A 901 40.62 63.01 22.34
C LEU A 901 39.64 63.13 21.17
N ALA A 902 39.34 64.37 20.73
CA ALA A 902 38.78 64.80 19.43
C ALA A 902 37.43 64.16 18.95
N PRO A 903 36.72 64.77 17.99
CA PRO A 903 35.33 65.22 18.14
C PRO A 903 34.32 64.06 18.19
N VAL A 904 34.27 63.35 19.31
CA VAL A 904 33.29 62.28 19.55
C VAL A 904 31.86 62.83 19.44
N GLY A 905 31.63 64.09 19.83
CA GLY A 905 30.33 64.75 19.69
C GLY A 905 29.77 64.75 18.27
N GLU A 906 30.59 65.01 17.25
CA GLU A 906 30.10 65.04 15.85
C GLU A 906 29.77 63.65 15.31
N ILE A 907 30.44 62.60 15.81
CA ILE A 907 30.15 61.21 15.46
C ILE A 907 28.87 60.76 16.17
N ILE A 908 28.67 61.18 17.43
CA ILE A 908 27.45 60.90 18.19
C ILE A 908 26.24 61.58 17.54
N ASP A 909 26.36 62.85 17.21
CA ASP A 909 25.29 63.62 16.56
C ASP A 909 24.94 63.05 15.18
N ALA A 910 25.94 62.52 14.43
CA ALA A 910 25.70 61.84 13.17
C ALA A 910 24.99 60.48 13.35
N ILE A 911 25.33 59.71 14.38
CA ILE A 911 24.67 58.41 14.66
C ILE A 911 23.23 58.63 15.12
N LEU A 912 23.00 59.60 16.02
CA LEU A 912 21.66 59.96 16.48
C LEU A 912 20.81 60.53 15.34
N GLY A 913 21.39 61.39 14.49
CA GLY A 913 20.70 61.92 13.32
C GLY A 913 20.32 60.85 12.29
N VAL A 914 21.16 59.84 12.06
CA VAL A 914 20.82 58.71 11.18
C VAL A 914 19.73 57.83 11.80
N ALA A 915 19.77 57.61 13.13
CA ALA A 915 18.72 56.86 13.82
C ALA A 915 17.36 57.59 13.81
N GLU A 916 17.35 58.90 14.04
CA GLU A 916 16.12 59.72 13.95
C GLU A 916 15.55 59.75 12.52
N VAL A 917 16.40 59.88 11.49
CA VAL A 917 15.95 59.87 10.09
C VAL A 917 15.42 58.49 9.70
N ALA A 918 16.06 57.40 10.13
CA ALA A 918 15.56 56.04 9.92
C ALA A 918 14.20 55.81 10.60
N CYS A 919 14.00 56.39 11.78
CA CYS A 919 12.72 56.40 12.47
C CYS A 919 11.64 57.19 11.72
N GLN A 920 11.96 58.40 11.25
CA GLN A 920 11.02 59.22 10.49
C GLN A 920 10.62 58.61 9.13
N ILE A 921 11.53 57.87 8.47
CA ILE A 921 11.24 57.17 7.21
C ILE A 921 10.33 55.96 7.41
N LYS A 922 10.35 55.32 8.58
CA LYS A 922 9.54 54.12 8.88
C LYS A 922 8.16 54.44 9.46
N GLU A 923 7.97 55.62 10.06
CA GLU A 923 6.68 56.09 10.59
C GLU A 923 5.79 56.81 9.56
N GLY A 924 6.34 57.22 8.41
CA GLY A 924 5.59 57.82 7.29
C GLY A 924 5.28 56.81 6.20
#